data_AF-T1BPU4-F1
#
_entry.id   AF-T1BPU4-F1
#
_cell.length_a   1.000
_cell.length_b   1.000
_cell.length_c   1.000
_cell.angle_alpha   90.00
_cell.angle_beta   90.00
_cell.angle_gamma   90.00
#
_symmetry.space_group_name_H-M   'P 1'
#
loop_
_entity.id
_entity.type
_entity.pdbx_description
1 polymer ?
#
loop_
_entity_poly.entity_id
_entity_poly.type
_entity_poly.pdbx_seq_one_letter_code
_entity_poly.pdbx_strand_id
1 'polypeptide(L)'
;MVVKRLGGRLGETSPATLLDDTLEDLYKEILQDADQEGSFRGLRRRISKSLREFHHFLVVKHQHSPINEREVLGIGKGLLPVDANLITWDEYERVMSVLPQTLTRLHPTLPAITELGKALQLIFMLSFKCGLRRMEVLMLTCADFAEHDPTELLVRPSDARRLKTKSSTRKLPLYALLDESDRDALRLWKASRMSGVESTISHEKFLFGIPEMGTDVITQDLVFPVIHEAMRSVTGDNSLHFHHLRHSFASWTFMRLMLADQCDITDILPLHPKTTAVLADSQSFRNRLYGRECMTRRHTYAVASLLGHSGPEISLEHYIHTCDILLSLVLSQDESQPQKKPVRIRSAQPRSTVYRWLSNGLEHVPYRMTRNRGLYAIKPIKSTSETDQAHTSAEKNSTTITSDIFDQVWGMLFQHTFHGRQLDELCREIGISLEAGQRMLNKAIEISERRVARGKKGYQHRMMDMVFDRRDRTNITRIPCPEPPRTGHEKKIVSSLAEKLTPLMLQQPELCHKVLSYYLDNVWSSRGYVIFRDYLNFEAALDFLNFMEALGIKKSSMEIISFDPAERSSYVPKWRIMLGIPRNFPITKAPSNGKANVRAKKWLAMMPLFPSGDDLAVGESEKGSNAFRYLMVMGAIVLQAFSPLK
;
A
#
# COMPACT_ATOMS: atom_id res chain seq x y z
N MET A 1 -21.98 11.31 -19.68
CA MET A 1 -21.05 11.90 -18.68
C MET A 1 -19.61 11.92 -19.19
N VAL A 2 -19.07 10.76 -19.59
CA VAL A 2 -17.79 10.62 -20.30
C VAL A 2 -17.73 11.55 -21.51
N VAL A 3 -18.68 11.45 -22.44
CA VAL A 3 -18.78 12.34 -23.63
C VAL A 3 -18.73 13.84 -23.30
N LYS A 4 -19.39 14.28 -22.22
CA LYS A 4 -19.40 15.70 -21.82
C LYS A 4 -18.04 16.18 -21.28
N ARG A 5 -17.30 15.32 -20.57
CA ARG A 5 -16.01 15.67 -19.93
C ARG A 5 -14.80 15.35 -20.81
N LEU A 6 -14.81 14.21 -21.49
CA LEU A 6 -13.81 13.84 -22.50
C LEU A 6 -13.99 14.65 -23.78
N GLY A 7 -15.20 14.72 -24.35
CA GLY A 7 -15.45 15.44 -25.61
C GLY A 7 -15.16 16.94 -25.50
N GLY A 8 -15.45 17.57 -24.36
CA GLY A 8 -15.10 18.98 -24.13
C GLY A 8 -13.59 19.26 -24.02
N ARG A 9 -12.78 18.23 -23.78
CA ARG A 9 -11.31 18.32 -23.66
C ARG A 9 -10.57 17.81 -24.88
N LEU A 10 -11.15 16.86 -25.61
CA LEU A 10 -10.59 16.27 -26.82
C LEU A 10 -10.95 17.04 -28.10
N GLY A 11 -12.04 17.81 -28.10
CA GLY A 11 -12.48 18.52 -29.31
C GLY A 11 -12.78 17.52 -30.44
N GLU A 12 -12.15 17.73 -31.60
CA GLU A 12 -12.26 16.83 -32.77
C GLU A 12 -11.26 15.67 -32.75
N THR A 13 -10.31 15.65 -31.81
CA THR A 13 -9.27 14.62 -31.74
C THR A 13 -9.85 13.29 -31.27
N SER A 14 -9.62 12.24 -32.05
CA SER A 14 -10.07 10.89 -31.69
C SER A 14 -9.30 10.36 -30.48
N PRO A 15 -9.98 9.86 -29.43
CA PRO A 15 -9.31 9.20 -28.31
C PRO A 15 -8.56 7.92 -28.72
N ALA A 16 -8.93 7.31 -29.86
CA ALA A 16 -8.31 6.10 -30.38
C ALA A 16 -6.92 6.32 -31.01
N THR A 17 -6.54 7.58 -31.25
CA THR A 17 -5.23 7.95 -31.83
C THR A 17 -4.28 8.54 -30.79
N LEU A 18 -4.65 8.50 -29.51
CA LEU A 18 -3.83 9.04 -28.43
C LEU A 18 -2.90 7.96 -27.87
N LEU A 19 -1.72 8.36 -27.40
CA LEU A 19 -0.87 7.48 -26.62
C LEU A 19 -1.54 7.11 -25.29
N ASP A 20 -1.28 5.89 -24.79
CA ASP A 20 -1.89 5.36 -23.57
C ASP A 20 -1.66 6.27 -22.36
N ASP A 21 -0.42 6.71 -22.14
CA ASP A 21 -0.11 7.68 -21.08
C ASP A 21 -0.87 9.00 -21.20
N THR A 22 -1.18 9.45 -22.44
CA THR A 22 -1.95 10.68 -22.66
C THR A 22 -3.41 10.48 -22.26
N LEU A 23 -3.96 9.27 -22.46
CA LEU A 23 -5.27 8.88 -21.96
C LEU A 23 -5.27 8.75 -20.43
N GLU A 24 -4.23 8.17 -19.84
CA GLU A 24 -4.08 8.06 -18.39
C GLU A 24 -4.05 9.43 -17.70
N ASP A 25 -3.24 10.34 -18.22
CA ASP A 25 -3.19 11.72 -17.77
C ASP A 25 -4.60 12.32 -17.86
N LEU A 26 -5.26 12.24 -19.02
CA LEU A 26 -6.60 12.78 -19.22
C LEU A 26 -7.62 12.22 -18.22
N TYR A 27 -7.53 10.94 -17.87
CA TYR A 27 -8.39 10.33 -16.85
C TYR A 27 -8.07 10.85 -15.45
N LYS A 28 -6.79 10.87 -15.05
CA LYS A 28 -6.32 11.45 -13.78
C LYS A 28 -6.81 12.90 -13.65
N GLU A 29 -6.79 13.66 -14.74
CA GLU A 29 -7.26 15.04 -14.77
C GLU A 29 -8.79 15.20 -14.64
N ILE A 30 -9.58 14.37 -15.33
CA ILE A 30 -11.04 14.40 -15.24
C ILE A 30 -11.51 14.07 -13.81
N LEU A 31 -10.77 13.19 -13.14
CA LEU A 31 -11.04 12.81 -11.76
C LEU A 31 -10.67 13.91 -10.76
N GLN A 32 -9.59 14.64 -11.00
CA GLN A 32 -9.22 15.82 -10.20
C GLN A 32 -10.29 16.92 -10.27
N ASP A 33 -10.81 17.23 -11.46
CA ASP A 33 -11.90 18.22 -11.61
C ASP A 33 -13.15 17.80 -10.81
N ALA A 34 -13.45 16.50 -10.81
CA ALA A 34 -14.60 15.95 -10.08
C ALA A 34 -14.47 16.08 -8.57
N ASP A 35 -13.24 16.09 -8.04
CA ASP A 35 -12.96 16.31 -6.61
C ASP A 35 -13.12 17.79 -6.23
N GLN A 36 -12.82 18.73 -7.14
CA GLN A 36 -13.00 20.17 -6.91
C GLN A 36 -14.45 20.66 -7.00
N GLU A 37 -15.28 20.02 -7.83
CA GLU A 37 -16.67 20.46 -8.06
C GLU A 37 -17.60 20.26 -6.84
N GLY A 38 -17.15 19.57 -5.78
CA GLY A 38 -17.67 19.64 -4.40
C GLY A 38 -19.15 19.28 -4.13
N SER A 39 -20.00 19.15 -5.15
CA SER A 39 -21.45 19.27 -5.00
C SER A 39 -22.21 17.95 -4.99
N PHE A 40 -21.57 16.80 -5.27
CA PHE A 40 -22.28 15.53 -5.35
C PHE A 40 -21.47 14.36 -4.76
N ARG A 41 -21.88 13.86 -3.59
CA ARG A 41 -21.32 12.63 -2.98
C ARG A 41 -21.34 11.50 -4.02
N GLY A 42 -20.15 11.02 -4.42
CA GLY A 42 -19.99 9.91 -5.36
C GLY A 42 -19.90 10.28 -6.84
N LEU A 43 -19.74 11.56 -7.20
CA LEU A 43 -19.45 11.98 -8.57
C LEU A 43 -18.14 11.37 -9.09
N ARG A 44 -17.05 11.51 -8.32
CA ARG A 44 -15.75 10.91 -8.64
C ARG A 44 -15.85 9.42 -8.93
N ARG A 45 -16.55 8.66 -8.07
CA ARG A 45 -16.75 7.21 -8.22
C ARG A 45 -17.50 6.84 -9.50
N ARG A 46 -18.55 7.58 -9.86
CA ARG A 46 -19.28 7.37 -11.12
C ARG A 46 -18.39 7.67 -12.31
N ILE A 47 -17.61 8.75 -12.25
CA ILE A 47 -16.68 9.12 -13.33
C ILE A 47 -15.60 8.06 -13.49
N SER A 48 -14.95 7.61 -12.40
CA SER A 48 -13.97 6.52 -12.44
C SER A 48 -14.56 5.27 -13.10
N LYS A 49 -15.77 4.84 -12.72
CA LYS A 49 -16.41 3.65 -13.31
C LYS A 49 -16.67 3.84 -14.81
N SER A 50 -17.15 5.01 -15.23
CA SER A 50 -17.41 5.26 -16.65
C SER A 50 -16.13 5.43 -17.48
N LEU A 51 -15.05 5.98 -16.90
CA LEU A 51 -13.74 6.04 -17.55
C LEU A 51 -13.15 4.63 -17.71
N ARG A 52 -13.32 3.75 -16.72
CA ARG A 52 -12.94 2.34 -16.83
C ARG A 52 -13.64 1.64 -17.99
N GLU A 53 -14.97 1.77 -18.07
CA GLU A 53 -15.76 1.17 -19.15
C GLU A 53 -15.36 1.73 -20.53
N PHE A 54 -15.09 3.03 -20.61
CA PHE A 54 -14.62 3.68 -21.83
C PHE A 54 -13.21 3.22 -22.23
N HIS A 55 -12.29 3.12 -21.28
CA HIS A 55 -10.94 2.65 -21.56
C HIS A 55 -10.92 1.17 -21.95
N HIS A 56 -11.74 0.34 -21.30
CA HIS A 56 -11.93 -1.05 -21.72
C HIS A 56 -12.42 -1.16 -23.17
N PHE A 57 -13.31 -0.26 -23.60
CA PHE A 57 -13.70 -0.16 -25.01
C PHE A 57 -12.52 0.19 -25.94
N LEU A 58 -11.65 1.12 -25.54
CA LEU A 58 -10.45 1.46 -26.30
C LEU A 58 -9.46 0.28 -26.41
N VAL A 59 -9.27 -0.48 -25.33
CA VAL A 59 -8.45 -1.71 -25.34
C VAL A 59 -9.02 -2.74 -26.33
N VAL A 60 -10.33 -3.02 -26.23
CA VAL A 60 -10.97 -4.09 -27.03
C VAL A 60 -11.13 -3.71 -28.51
N LYS A 61 -11.43 -2.44 -28.82
CA LYS A 61 -11.79 -2.00 -30.18
C LYS A 61 -10.69 -1.24 -30.91
N HIS A 62 -9.76 -0.64 -30.17
CA HIS A 62 -8.72 0.24 -30.72
C HIS A 62 -7.30 -0.20 -30.32
N GLN A 63 -7.14 -1.39 -29.72
CA GLN A 63 -5.84 -2.01 -29.40
C GLN A 63 -4.93 -1.19 -28.47
N HIS A 64 -5.52 -0.36 -27.61
CA HIS A 64 -4.77 0.31 -26.53
C HIS A 64 -4.26 -0.68 -25.49
N SER A 65 -3.20 -0.32 -24.78
CA SER A 65 -2.72 -1.10 -23.63
C SER A 65 -3.67 -0.92 -22.44
N PRO A 66 -3.87 -1.94 -21.59
CA PRO A 66 -4.66 -1.80 -20.38
C PRO A 66 -3.99 -0.85 -19.39
N ILE A 67 -4.74 0.13 -18.89
CA ILE A 67 -4.28 1.04 -17.84
C ILE A 67 -4.26 0.38 -16.46
N ASN A 68 -3.40 0.89 -15.58
CA ASN A 68 -3.46 0.57 -14.16
C ASN A 68 -4.66 1.26 -13.50
N GLU A 69 -5.83 0.59 -13.47
CA GLU A 69 -7.08 1.17 -12.94
C GLU A 69 -6.96 1.72 -11.52
N ARG A 70 -6.08 1.12 -10.70
CA ARG A 70 -5.88 1.53 -9.31
C ARG A 70 -5.14 2.86 -9.21
N GLU A 71 -4.16 3.07 -10.08
CA GLU A 71 -3.32 4.26 -10.14
C GLU A 71 -4.00 5.41 -10.91
N VAL A 72 -4.58 5.09 -12.06
CA VAL A 72 -5.17 6.07 -12.98
C VAL A 72 -6.57 6.48 -12.53
N LEU A 73 -7.39 5.51 -12.10
CA LEU A 73 -8.81 5.76 -11.80
C LEU A 73 -9.12 5.84 -10.31
N GLY A 74 -8.18 5.43 -9.45
CA GLY A 74 -8.39 5.30 -8.00
C GLY A 74 -9.40 4.20 -7.66
N ILE A 75 -9.57 3.21 -8.54
CA ILE A 75 -10.50 2.08 -8.33
C ILE A 75 -9.70 0.90 -7.74
N GLY A 76 -9.89 0.62 -6.45
CA GLY A 76 -9.25 -0.51 -5.77
C GLY A 76 -9.28 -0.37 -4.24
N LYS A 77 -8.96 -1.44 -3.50
CA LYS A 77 -8.77 -1.40 -2.04
C LYS A 77 -7.29 -1.31 -1.68
N GLY A 78 -6.95 -0.46 -0.70
CA GLY A 78 -5.60 -0.22 -0.21
C GLY A 78 -5.25 1.26 -0.25
N LEU A 79 -4.01 1.63 0.14
CA LEU A 79 -3.49 2.97 -0.17
C LEU A 79 -3.50 3.17 -1.68
N LEU A 80 -3.81 4.37 -2.16
CA LEU A 80 -3.63 4.70 -3.58
C LEU A 80 -2.16 4.42 -3.92
N PRO A 81 -1.85 3.67 -4.99
CA PRO A 81 -0.47 3.58 -5.46
C PRO A 81 -0.04 5.01 -5.78
N VAL A 82 0.97 5.49 -5.08
CA VAL A 82 1.53 6.82 -5.30
C VAL A 82 2.56 6.63 -6.39
N ASP A 83 2.30 7.23 -7.55
CA ASP A 83 3.29 7.34 -8.61
C ASP A 83 4.35 8.38 -8.18
N ALA A 84 5.37 7.88 -7.49
CA ALA A 84 6.34 8.67 -6.74
C ALA A 84 7.72 8.74 -7.42
N ASN A 85 7.84 8.27 -8.66
CA ASN A 85 9.13 8.19 -9.32
C ASN A 85 9.65 9.59 -9.65
N LEU A 86 10.92 9.83 -9.32
CA LEU A 86 11.61 11.09 -9.52
C LEU A 86 12.89 10.84 -10.31
N ILE A 87 13.26 11.82 -11.13
CA ILE A 87 14.56 11.90 -11.79
C ILE A 87 15.43 12.88 -10.99
N THR A 88 16.63 12.45 -10.62
CA THR A 88 17.63 13.28 -9.94
C THR A 88 18.34 14.22 -10.93
N TRP A 89 19.08 15.22 -10.44
CA TRP A 89 19.85 16.11 -11.33
C TRP A 89 20.99 15.38 -12.04
N ASP A 90 21.56 14.37 -11.39
CA ASP A 90 22.59 13.51 -11.96
C ASP A 90 22.05 12.67 -13.11
N GLU A 91 20.84 12.13 -12.97
CA GLU A 91 20.14 11.41 -14.04
C GLU A 91 19.70 12.37 -15.15
N TYR A 92 19.20 13.57 -14.81
CA TYR A 92 18.85 14.60 -15.77
C TYR A 92 20.02 14.93 -16.71
N GLU A 93 21.23 15.16 -16.17
CA GLU A 93 22.41 15.45 -16.99
C GLU A 93 22.78 14.27 -17.90
N ARG A 94 22.65 13.03 -17.41
CA ARG A 94 22.88 11.83 -18.23
C ARG A 94 21.83 11.67 -19.33
N VAL A 95 20.55 11.90 -19.04
CA VAL A 95 19.48 11.84 -20.03
C VAL A 95 19.69 12.90 -21.11
N MET A 96 20.05 14.13 -20.72
CA MET A 96 20.38 15.21 -21.65
C MET A 96 21.52 14.83 -22.61
N SER A 97 22.53 14.09 -22.13
CA SER A 97 23.69 13.72 -22.95
C SER A 97 23.43 12.57 -23.91
N VAL A 98 22.53 11.64 -23.58
CA VAL A 98 22.18 10.47 -24.43
C VAL A 98 20.99 10.70 -25.37
N LEU A 99 20.23 11.79 -25.16
CA LEU A 99 19.02 12.10 -25.92
C LEU A 99 19.26 12.14 -27.45
N PRO A 100 20.28 12.86 -27.97
CA PRO A 100 20.53 12.92 -29.41
C PRO A 100 20.92 11.58 -30.03
N GLN A 101 21.68 10.75 -29.30
CA GLN A 101 22.08 9.41 -29.74
C GLN A 101 20.87 8.46 -29.73
N THR A 102 19.99 8.59 -28.73
CA THR A 102 18.74 7.83 -28.66
C THR A 102 17.84 8.15 -29.84
N LEU A 103 17.68 9.44 -30.17
CA LEU A 103 16.95 9.88 -31.37
C LEU A 103 17.55 9.27 -32.64
N THR A 104 18.88 9.36 -32.80
CA THR A 104 19.60 8.85 -33.98
C THR A 104 19.44 7.34 -34.13
N ARG A 105 19.47 6.60 -33.01
CA ARG A 105 19.29 5.14 -33.01
C ARG A 105 17.88 4.73 -33.41
N LEU A 106 16.86 5.39 -32.86
CA LEU A 106 15.45 5.04 -33.12
C LEU A 106 15.00 5.50 -34.51
N HIS A 107 15.56 6.60 -35.01
CA HIS A 107 15.11 7.23 -36.25
C HIS A 107 16.29 7.74 -37.11
N PRO A 108 17.15 6.85 -37.63
CA PRO A 108 18.39 7.23 -38.30
C PRO A 108 18.19 8.01 -39.61
N THR A 109 17.02 7.91 -40.24
CA THR A 109 16.72 8.52 -41.54
C THR A 109 15.85 9.78 -41.44
N LEU A 110 15.59 10.29 -40.23
CA LEU A 110 14.77 11.50 -40.09
C LEU A 110 15.51 12.74 -40.61
N PRO A 111 14.83 13.63 -41.35
CA PRO A 111 15.39 14.91 -41.72
C PRO A 111 15.64 15.78 -40.48
N ALA A 112 16.59 16.71 -40.58
CA ALA A 112 16.92 17.66 -39.51
C ALA A 112 17.18 17.03 -38.13
N ILE A 113 17.72 15.81 -38.09
CA ILE A 113 17.89 15.03 -36.85
C ILE A 113 18.70 15.77 -35.77
N THR A 114 19.69 16.57 -36.18
CA THR A 114 20.49 17.39 -35.25
C THR A 114 19.66 18.50 -34.61
N GLU A 115 18.84 19.20 -35.39
CA GLU A 115 17.94 20.25 -34.88
C GLU A 115 16.84 19.64 -34.00
N LEU A 116 16.29 18.49 -34.41
CA LEU A 116 15.34 17.75 -33.61
C LEU A 116 15.95 17.30 -32.28
N GLY A 117 17.18 16.79 -32.29
CA GLY A 117 17.92 16.44 -31.07
C GLY A 117 18.03 17.61 -30.08
N LYS A 118 18.37 18.81 -30.58
CA LYS A 118 18.39 20.04 -29.77
C LYS A 118 17.00 20.41 -29.25
N ALA A 119 15.96 20.30 -30.09
CA ALA A 119 14.58 20.56 -29.67
C ALA A 119 14.18 19.63 -28.52
N LEU A 120 14.46 18.33 -28.62
CA LEU A 120 14.15 17.36 -27.57
C LEU A 120 14.90 17.70 -26.26
N GLN A 121 16.17 18.13 -26.34
CA GLN A 121 16.94 18.56 -25.16
C GLN A 121 16.30 19.78 -24.48
N LEU A 122 15.87 20.78 -25.26
CA LEU A 122 15.19 21.96 -24.72
C LEU A 122 13.81 21.62 -24.14
N ILE A 123 13.04 20.75 -24.79
CA ILE A 123 11.75 20.26 -24.29
C ILE A 123 11.95 19.53 -22.96
N PHE A 124 12.94 18.64 -22.88
CA PHE A 124 13.27 17.90 -21.67
C PHE A 124 13.70 18.83 -20.53
N MET A 125 14.58 19.79 -20.83
CA MET A 125 15.02 20.82 -19.88
C MET A 125 13.85 21.64 -19.33
N LEU A 126 12.99 22.17 -20.20
CA LEU A 126 11.84 22.98 -19.77
C LEU A 126 10.84 22.15 -18.95
N SER A 127 10.63 20.88 -19.29
CA SER A 127 9.74 20.02 -18.52
C SER A 127 10.31 19.63 -17.16
N PHE A 128 11.62 19.37 -17.06
CA PHE A 128 12.27 19.04 -15.79
C PHE A 128 12.49 20.26 -14.89
N LYS A 129 13.00 21.37 -15.43
CA LYS A 129 13.34 22.58 -14.66
C LYS A 129 12.17 23.55 -14.48
N CYS A 130 11.11 23.45 -15.28
CA CYS A 130 9.94 24.35 -15.19
C CYS A 130 8.60 23.62 -15.03
N GLY A 131 8.58 22.29 -14.98
CA GLY A 131 7.38 21.49 -14.68
C GLY A 131 6.27 21.61 -15.72
N LEU A 132 6.60 21.89 -16.99
CA LEU A 132 5.62 22.00 -18.07
C LEU A 132 4.96 20.65 -18.37
N ARG A 133 3.63 20.66 -18.57
CA ARG A 133 2.91 19.50 -19.11
C ARG A 133 3.29 19.25 -20.57
N ARG A 134 3.08 18.01 -21.04
CA ARG A 134 3.31 17.56 -22.44
C ARG A 134 2.85 18.59 -23.48
N MET A 135 1.57 18.94 -23.45
CA MET A 135 1.00 19.90 -24.40
C MET A 135 1.32 21.36 -24.07
N GLU A 136 1.73 21.67 -22.84
CA GLU A 136 2.21 23.02 -22.51
C GLU A 136 3.54 23.31 -23.19
N VAL A 137 4.46 22.34 -23.24
CA VAL A 137 5.80 22.52 -23.83
C VAL A 137 5.77 22.41 -25.35
N LEU A 138 5.05 21.43 -25.93
CA LEU A 138 5.01 21.22 -27.39
C LEU A 138 4.38 22.39 -28.15
N MET A 139 3.41 23.05 -27.53
CA MET A 139 2.62 24.12 -28.16
C MET A 139 3.05 25.53 -27.73
N LEU A 140 4.27 25.68 -27.19
CA LEU A 140 4.83 27.00 -26.92
C LEU A 140 5.04 27.73 -28.25
N THR A 141 4.68 29.00 -28.29
CA THR A 141 5.02 29.89 -29.41
C THR A 141 6.28 30.69 -29.11
N CYS A 142 6.92 31.24 -30.14
CA CYS A 142 8.04 32.16 -29.97
C CYS A 142 7.63 33.41 -29.16
N ALA A 143 6.36 33.82 -29.22
CA ALA A 143 5.82 34.94 -28.45
C ALA A 143 5.60 34.64 -26.97
N ASP A 144 5.51 33.37 -26.59
CA ASP A 144 5.36 32.97 -25.19
C ASP A 144 6.68 33.05 -24.41
N PHE A 145 7.82 33.05 -25.10
CA PHE A 145 9.14 33.25 -24.49
C PHE A 145 9.52 34.73 -24.49
N ALA A 146 9.38 35.37 -23.32
CA ALA A 146 9.80 36.73 -23.06
C ALA A 146 11.28 36.75 -22.69
N GLU A 147 12.13 37.04 -23.66
CA GLU A 147 13.59 36.96 -23.54
C GLU A 147 14.23 38.11 -22.73
N HIS A 148 13.53 39.25 -22.64
CA HIS A 148 13.99 40.45 -21.92
C HIS A 148 13.96 40.28 -20.41
N ASP A 149 14.58 41.18 -19.66
CA ASP A 149 14.67 41.12 -18.20
C ASP A 149 13.39 41.67 -17.53
N PRO A 150 12.70 40.91 -16.66
CA PRO A 150 12.99 39.54 -16.24
C PRO A 150 12.64 38.50 -17.32
N THR A 151 13.55 37.54 -17.56
CA THR A 151 13.34 36.47 -18.54
C THR A 151 12.22 35.54 -18.06
N GLU A 152 11.11 35.48 -18.79
CA GLU A 152 9.88 34.79 -18.39
C GLU A 152 9.34 33.88 -19.51
N LEU A 153 8.60 32.83 -19.12
CA LEU A 153 7.82 32.01 -20.04
C LEU A 153 6.33 32.12 -19.70
N LEU A 154 5.54 32.49 -20.71
CA LEU A 154 4.10 32.67 -20.59
C LEU A 154 3.38 31.36 -20.91
N VAL A 155 2.75 30.75 -19.92
CA VAL A 155 1.82 29.64 -20.17
C VAL A 155 0.42 30.23 -20.22
N ARG A 156 -0.13 30.39 -21.42
CA ARG A 156 -1.44 30.99 -21.68
C ARG A 156 -2.21 30.18 -22.74
N PRO A 157 -3.55 30.35 -22.84
CA PRO A 157 -4.27 29.77 -23.96
C PRO A 157 -3.86 30.47 -25.26
N SER A 158 -3.87 29.72 -26.36
CA SER A 158 -3.69 30.19 -27.73
C SER A 158 -4.77 29.58 -28.62
N ASP A 159 -4.91 30.07 -29.85
CA ASP A 159 -5.88 29.51 -30.81
C ASP A 159 -5.58 28.04 -31.12
N ALA A 160 -4.30 27.66 -31.11
CA ALA A 160 -3.85 26.27 -31.26
C ALA A 160 -4.01 25.42 -29.99
N ARG A 161 -4.20 26.02 -28.80
CA ARG A 161 -4.25 25.28 -27.53
C ARG A 161 -5.07 25.98 -26.45
N ARG A 162 -6.14 25.31 -26.03
CA ARG A 162 -6.88 25.66 -24.81
C ARG A 162 -6.14 25.16 -23.55
N LEU A 163 -6.09 25.98 -22.50
CA LEU A 163 -5.58 25.54 -21.19
C LEU A 163 -6.62 24.73 -20.41
N LYS A 164 -6.12 23.80 -19.57
CA LYS A 164 -6.89 22.92 -18.69
C LYS A 164 -7.87 23.68 -17.77
N THR A 165 -7.40 24.75 -17.13
CA THR A 165 -8.19 25.60 -16.22
C THR A 165 -7.75 27.06 -16.32
N LYS A 166 -8.57 28.00 -15.85
CA LYS A 166 -8.16 29.42 -15.73
C LYS A 166 -6.91 29.58 -14.85
N SER A 167 -6.75 28.73 -13.84
CA SER A 167 -5.57 28.67 -12.96
C SER A 167 -4.31 28.15 -13.63
N SER A 168 -4.42 27.59 -14.84
CA SER A 168 -3.26 27.12 -15.62
C SER A 168 -2.51 28.27 -16.30
N THR A 169 -3.16 29.43 -16.46
CA THR A 169 -2.52 30.63 -17.00
C THR A 169 -1.52 31.17 -15.99
N ARG A 170 -0.24 31.17 -16.33
CA ARG A 170 0.84 31.55 -15.40
C ARG A 170 2.06 32.08 -16.13
N LYS A 171 2.88 32.82 -15.39
CA LYS A 171 4.23 33.21 -15.80
C LYS A 171 5.25 32.37 -15.04
N LEU A 172 6.17 31.76 -15.76
CA LEU A 172 7.28 31.03 -15.19
C LEU A 172 8.52 31.94 -15.16
N PRO A 173 9.10 32.22 -13.98
CA PRO A 173 10.25 33.09 -13.84
C PRO A 173 11.52 32.33 -14.27
N LEU A 174 11.80 32.29 -15.58
CA LEU A 174 12.96 31.56 -16.11
C LEU A 174 14.27 32.12 -15.55
N TYR A 175 14.34 33.42 -15.25
CA TYR A 175 15.49 34.03 -14.56
C TYR A 175 15.81 33.40 -13.19
N ALA A 176 14.83 32.77 -12.53
CA ALA A 176 15.01 32.08 -11.25
C ALA A 176 15.15 30.56 -11.41
N LEU A 177 14.46 29.98 -12.39
CA LEU A 177 14.38 28.53 -12.61
C LEU A 177 15.52 27.96 -13.46
N LEU A 178 16.05 28.77 -14.38
CA LEU A 178 17.07 28.36 -15.35
C LEU A 178 18.39 29.09 -15.11
N ASP A 179 19.48 28.38 -15.34
CA ASP A 179 20.82 28.95 -15.34
C ASP A 179 21.01 29.82 -16.59
N GLU A 180 22.02 30.69 -16.60
CA GLU A 180 22.25 31.60 -17.75
C GLU A 180 22.48 30.82 -19.06
N SER A 181 23.24 29.73 -19.01
CA SER A 181 23.50 28.88 -20.18
C SER A 181 22.23 28.28 -20.80
N ASP A 182 21.25 27.91 -19.97
CA ASP A 182 19.98 27.36 -20.46
C ASP A 182 19.11 28.45 -21.08
N ARG A 183 19.12 29.66 -20.51
CA ARG A 183 18.42 30.82 -21.07
C ARG A 183 19.05 31.23 -22.40
N ASP A 184 20.37 31.21 -22.52
CA ASP A 184 21.07 31.46 -23.77
C ASP A 184 20.75 30.42 -24.85
N ALA A 185 20.71 29.14 -24.49
CA ALA A 185 20.31 28.08 -25.40
C ALA A 185 18.89 28.31 -25.96
N LEU A 186 17.94 28.72 -25.11
CA LEU A 186 16.58 29.08 -25.53
C LEU A 186 16.54 30.33 -26.42
N ARG A 187 17.35 31.37 -26.11
CA ARG A 187 17.46 32.59 -26.92
C ARG A 187 18.00 32.28 -28.32
N LEU A 188 19.08 31.51 -28.39
CA LEU A 188 19.67 31.06 -29.67
C LEU A 188 18.68 30.21 -30.47
N TRP A 189 17.98 29.29 -29.81
CA TRP A 189 16.94 28.49 -30.43
C TRP A 189 15.82 29.35 -31.01
N LYS A 190 15.23 30.26 -30.21
CA LYS A 190 14.20 31.19 -30.68
C LYS A 190 14.70 32.06 -31.85
N ALA A 191 15.89 32.63 -31.75
CA ALA A 191 16.48 33.45 -32.81
C ALA A 191 16.56 32.68 -34.14
N SER A 192 16.96 31.41 -34.10
CA SER A 192 17.00 30.55 -35.29
C SER A 192 15.63 30.24 -35.90
N ARG A 193 14.53 30.34 -35.12
CA ARG A 193 13.16 30.20 -35.63
C ARG A 193 12.64 31.50 -36.22
N MET A 194 13.13 32.63 -35.72
CA MET A 194 12.74 33.97 -36.16
C MET A 194 13.55 34.47 -37.36
N SER A 195 14.68 33.85 -37.70
CA SER A 195 15.49 34.24 -38.85
C SER A 195 14.70 34.12 -40.16
N GLY A 196 14.60 35.23 -40.90
CA GLY A 196 13.92 35.29 -42.21
C GLY A 196 12.41 35.55 -42.17
N VAL A 197 11.84 35.92 -41.01
CA VAL A 197 10.40 36.20 -40.85
C VAL A 197 10.17 37.72 -40.81
N GLU A 198 9.24 38.23 -41.63
CA GLU A 198 8.77 39.61 -41.54
C GLU A 198 7.99 39.83 -40.23
N SER A 199 8.17 41.00 -39.61
CA SER A 199 7.74 41.30 -38.23
C SER A 199 6.24 41.12 -37.94
N THR A 200 5.39 41.11 -38.97
CA THR A 200 3.93 40.97 -38.88
C THR A 200 3.42 39.51 -38.75
N ILE A 201 4.21 38.48 -39.10
CA ILE A 201 3.82 37.05 -39.02
C ILE A 201 4.40 36.36 -37.75
N SER A 202 5.19 37.11 -36.98
CA SER A 202 6.07 36.66 -35.90
C SER A 202 5.40 35.92 -34.72
N HIS A 203 4.13 36.23 -34.41
CA HIS A 203 3.54 35.85 -33.11
C HIS A 203 2.96 34.44 -33.02
N GLU A 204 2.65 33.79 -34.14
CA GLU A 204 1.98 32.48 -34.16
C GLU A 204 2.93 31.30 -34.38
N LYS A 205 4.22 31.57 -34.62
CA LYS A 205 5.20 30.52 -34.89
C LYS A 205 5.49 29.70 -33.64
N PHE A 206 5.38 28.38 -33.75
CA PHE A 206 5.71 27.47 -32.66
C PHE A 206 7.21 27.49 -32.37
N LEU A 207 7.54 27.55 -31.08
CA LEU A 207 8.91 27.62 -30.59
C LEU A 207 9.71 26.39 -31.02
N PHE A 208 9.09 25.21 -31.01
CA PHE A 208 9.73 23.95 -31.41
C PHE A 208 9.38 23.51 -32.84
N GLY A 209 8.74 24.36 -33.65
CA GLY A 209 8.53 24.06 -35.06
C GLY A 209 9.86 23.90 -35.80
N ILE A 210 9.99 22.86 -36.61
CA ILE A 210 11.17 22.58 -37.44
C ILE A 210 10.71 22.57 -38.91
N PRO A 211 10.97 23.64 -39.68
CA PRO A 211 10.48 23.77 -41.06
C PRO A 211 10.86 22.58 -41.96
N GLU A 212 12.05 22.02 -41.77
CA GLU A 212 12.59 20.88 -42.52
C GLU A 212 11.79 19.59 -42.31
N MET A 213 10.97 19.51 -41.24
CA MET A 213 10.07 18.39 -40.98
C MET A 213 8.75 18.51 -41.73
N GLY A 214 8.48 19.65 -42.40
CA GLY A 214 7.24 19.90 -43.14
C GLY A 214 6.00 20.05 -42.26
N THR A 215 6.17 20.19 -40.95
CA THR A 215 5.09 20.34 -39.96
C THR A 215 5.36 21.53 -39.04
N ASP A 216 4.32 22.30 -38.72
CA ASP A 216 4.44 23.47 -37.84
C ASP A 216 4.74 23.10 -36.37
N VAL A 217 4.38 21.88 -35.96
CA VAL A 217 4.60 21.35 -34.60
C VAL A 217 5.19 19.94 -34.67
N ILE A 218 6.19 19.67 -33.83
CA ILE A 218 6.73 18.31 -33.69
C ILE A 218 5.68 17.43 -33.02
N THR A 219 5.41 16.27 -33.61
CA THR A 219 4.38 15.35 -33.12
C THR A 219 4.78 14.69 -31.79
N GLN A 220 3.79 14.50 -30.92
CA GLN A 220 3.97 13.82 -29.63
C GLN A 220 4.46 12.37 -29.80
N ASP A 221 4.04 11.70 -30.87
CA ASP A 221 4.38 10.31 -31.20
C ASP A 221 5.84 10.15 -31.61
N LEU A 222 6.50 11.26 -31.99
CA LEU A 222 7.93 11.29 -32.24
C LEU A 222 8.72 11.67 -30.98
N VAL A 223 8.27 12.69 -30.26
CA VAL A 223 9.04 13.28 -29.13
C VAL A 223 9.06 12.37 -27.91
N PHE A 224 7.88 11.93 -27.44
CA PHE A 224 7.80 11.27 -26.13
C PHE A 224 8.39 9.85 -26.11
N PRO A 225 8.24 9.00 -27.14
CA PRO A 225 8.91 7.70 -27.15
C PRO A 225 10.43 7.81 -27.04
N VAL A 226 11.04 8.79 -27.73
CA VAL A 226 12.50 9.02 -27.66
C VAL A 226 12.92 9.48 -26.26
N ILE A 227 12.17 10.40 -25.65
CA ILE A 227 12.44 10.86 -24.28
C ILE A 227 12.25 9.73 -23.26
N HIS A 228 11.18 8.93 -23.39
CA HIS A 228 10.93 7.79 -22.52
C HIS A 228 12.07 6.78 -22.59
N GLU A 229 12.51 6.41 -23.79
CA GLU A 229 13.62 5.49 -24.00
C GLU A 229 14.92 6.00 -23.37
N ALA A 230 15.22 7.30 -23.53
CA ALA A 230 16.40 7.91 -22.92
C ALA A 230 16.33 7.91 -21.38
N MET A 231 15.18 8.25 -20.80
CA MET A 231 15.00 8.19 -19.34
C MET A 231 15.13 6.77 -18.79
N ARG A 232 14.47 5.80 -19.42
CA ARG A 232 14.45 4.39 -19.00
C ARG A 232 15.81 3.74 -19.13
N SER A 233 16.56 4.03 -20.20
CA SER A 233 17.92 3.51 -20.37
C SER A 233 18.92 4.06 -19.34
N VAL A 234 18.76 5.32 -18.91
CA VAL A 234 19.66 5.94 -17.92
C VAL A 234 19.35 5.49 -16.49
N THR A 235 18.06 5.32 -16.17
CA THR A 235 17.59 5.04 -14.80
C THR A 235 17.44 3.54 -14.53
N GLY A 236 17.28 2.72 -15.58
CA GLY A 236 16.90 1.31 -15.46
C GLY A 236 15.44 1.08 -15.08
N ASP A 237 14.64 2.15 -14.96
CA ASP A 237 13.24 2.07 -14.55
C ASP A 237 12.30 2.19 -15.75
N ASN A 238 11.72 1.07 -16.16
CA ASN A 238 10.79 0.97 -17.28
C ASN A 238 9.43 1.65 -17.02
N SER A 239 9.10 1.97 -15.77
CA SER A 239 7.84 2.64 -15.42
C SER A 239 7.88 4.16 -15.65
N LEU A 240 9.07 4.75 -15.88
CA LEU A 240 9.19 6.17 -16.11
C LEU A 240 8.50 6.62 -17.41
N HIS A 241 7.81 7.76 -17.32
CA HIS A 241 7.14 8.47 -18.40
C HIS A 241 7.28 9.99 -18.23
N PHE A 242 6.99 10.75 -19.28
CA PHE A 242 7.27 12.19 -19.34
C PHE A 242 6.68 13.01 -18.17
N HIS A 243 5.55 12.58 -17.61
CA HIS A 243 4.91 13.30 -16.50
C HIS A 243 5.77 13.31 -15.22
N HIS A 244 6.65 12.33 -15.03
CA HIS A 244 7.57 12.28 -13.88
C HIS A 244 8.56 13.44 -13.83
N LEU A 245 8.82 14.10 -14.97
CA LEU A 245 9.59 15.35 -14.99
C LEU A 245 8.91 16.46 -14.20
N ARG A 246 7.58 16.50 -14.24
CA ARG A 246 6.77 17.45 -13.48
C ARG A 246 6.73 17.11 -11.98
N HIS A 247 6.69 15.82 -11.63
CA HIS A 247 6.85 15.37 -10.23
C HIS A 247 8.23 15.74 -9.70
N SER A 248 9.28 15.52 -10.50
CA SER A 248 10.66 15.89 -10.20
C SER A 248 10.78 17.39 -9.97
N PHE A 249 10.25 18.21 -10.88
CA PHE A 249 10.20 19.66 -10.71
C PHE A 249 9.55 20.07 -9.39
N ALA A 250 8.35 19.56 -9.10
CA ALA A 250 7.60 19.91 -7.90
C ALA A 250 8.35 19.52 -6.62
N SER A 251 8.85 18.28 -6.58
CA SER A 251 9.53 17.69 -5.44
C SER A 251 10.85 18.38 -5.13
N TRP A 252 11.70 18.61 -6.14
CA TRP A 252 12.99 19.29 -5.95
C TRP A 252 12.81 20.77 -5.67
N THR A 253 11.86 21.45 -6.32
CA THR A 253 11.59 22.87 -6.03
C THR A 253 11.11 23.06 -4.60
N PHE A 254 10.16 22.23 -4.14
CA PHE A 254 9.69 22.28 -2.77
C PHE A 254 10.81 21.99 -1.77
N MET A 255 11.62 20.96 -2.03
CA MET A 255 12.76 20.61 -1.20
C MET A 255 13.77 21.74 -1.09
N ARG A 256 14.17 22.37 -2.21
CA ARG A 256 15.08 23.53 -2.20
C ARG A 256 14.53 24.69 -1.37
N LEU A 257 13.25 24.99 -1.52
CA LEU A 257 12.61 26.07 -0.74
C LEU A 257 12.61 25.77 0.77
N MET A 258 12.32 24.52 1.16
CA MET A 258 12.34 24.11 2.55
C MET A 258 13.74 24.05 3.15
N LEU A 259 14.75 23.68 2.36
CA LEU A 259 16.15 23.68 2.76
C LEU A 259 16.72 25.10 2.85
N ALA A 260 16.27 26.04 2.01
CA ALA A 260 16.67 27.44 2.13
C ALA A 260 16.29 28.07 3.48
N ASP A 261 15.23 27.56 4.10
CA ASP A 261 14.71 27.96 5.41
C ASP A 261 15.43 27.26 6.58
N GLN A 262 16.27 26.25 6.31
CA GLN A 262 17.02 25.50 7.32
C GLN A 262 18.52 25.74 7.15
N CYS A 263 19.18 26.19 8.20
CA CYS A 263 20.64 26.26 8.21
C CYS A 263 21.22 24.85 8.47
N ASP A 264 22.39 24.57 7.88
CA ASP A 264 23.29 23.46 8.24
C ASP A 264 22.94 22.02 7.79
N ILE A 265 21.99 21.81 6.88
CA ILE A 265 21.82 20.47 6.27
C ILE A 265 22.84 20.33 5.13
N THR A 266 23.92 19.61 5.42
CA THR A 266 24.90 19.18 4.42
C THR A 266 24.81 17.65 4.26
N ASP A 267 25.04 17.16 3.04
CA ASP A 267 25.13 15.72 2.71
C ASP A 267 23.80 14.93 2.69
N ILE A 268 22.82 15.39 1.90
CA ILE A 268 21.49 14.76 1.79
C ILE A 268 21.52 13.51 0.88
N LEU A 269 22.24 13.57 -0.24
CA LEU A 269 22.32 12.51 -1.24
C LEU A 269 23.78 12.33 -1.68
N PRO A 270 24.63 11.65 -0.87
CA PRO A 270 26.08 11.55 -1.12
C PRO A 270 26.43 10.89 -2.46
N LEU A 271 25.56 10.00 -2.96
CA LEU A 271 25.74 9.31 -4.24
C LEU A 271 25.27 10.13 -5.46
N HIS A 272 24.70 11.32 -5.23
CA HIS A 272 24.16 12.20 -6.26
C HIS A 272 24.78 13.60 -6.14
N PRO A 273 26.06 13.76 -6.53
CA PRO A 273 26.81 15.00 -6.33
C PRO A 273 26.19 16.21 -7.03
N LYS A 274 25.58 16.03 -8.22
CA LYS A 274 24.92 17.15 -8.92
C LYS A 274 23.66 17.58 -8.19
N THR A 275 22.86 16.62 -7.75
CA THR A 275 21.66 16.90 -6.95
C THR A 275 22.02 17.61 -5.66
N THR A 276 23.05 17.13 -4.96
CA THR A 276 23.54 17.76 -3.73
C THR A 276 24.01 19.19 -3.97
N ALA A 277 24.73 19.48 -5.07
CA ALA A 277 25.15 20.83 -5.42
C ALA A 277 23.95 21.77 -5.66
N VAL A 278 22.90 21.30 -6.34
CA VAL A 278 21.68 22.09 -6.58
C VAL A 278 20.90 22.37 -5.29
N LEU A 279 20.87 21.39 -4.38
CA LEU A 279 20.26 21.55 -3.06
C LEU A 279 21.09 22.50 -2.16
N ALA A 280 22.41 22.55 -2.31
CA ALA A 280 23.26 23.50 -1.59
C ALA A 280 22.98 24.97 -2.02
N ASP A 281 22.63 25.22 -3.29
CA ASP A 281 22.25 26.55 -3.80
C ASP A 281 20.82 27.00 -3.42
N SER A 282 20.19 26.34 -2.42
CA SER A 282 18.79 26.58 -2.06
C SER A 282 18.48 28.02 -1.63
N GLN A 283 19.37 28.65 -0.85
CA GLN A 283 19.17 30.03 -0.38
C GLN A 283 19.18 31.04 -1.53
N SER A 284 20.14 30.90 -2.44
CA SER A 284 20.24 31.73 -3.65
C SER A 284 19.03 31.54 -4.54
N PHE A 285 18.57 30.30 -4.73
CA PHE A 285 17.35 29.99 -5.47
C PHE A 285 16.10 30.65 -4.88
N ARG A 286 15.91 30.57 -3.55
CA ARG A 286 14.81 31.25 -2.86
C ARG A 286 14.88 32.76 -3.07
N ASN A 287 16.08 33.34 -3.00
CA ASN A 287 16.27 34.78 -3.21
C ASN A 287 15.91 35.18 -4.65
N ARG A 288 16.35 34.42 -5.66
CA ARG A 288 15.94 34.64 -7.06
C ARG A 288 14.42 34.55 -7.23
N LEU A 289 13.76 33.60 -6.57
CA LEU A 289 12.33 33.37 -6.73
C LEU A 289 11.44 34.39 -5.99
N TYR A 290 11.82 34.80 -4.78
CA TYR A 290 11.00 35.69 -3.95
C TYR A 290 11.51 37.12 -3.81
N GLY A 291 12.75 37.39 -4.23
CA GLY A 291 13.43 38.66 -3.98
C GLY A 291 13.69 38.93 -2.49
N ARG A 292 13.83 37.88 -1.67
CA ARG A 292 14.08 38.00 -0.23
C ARG A 292 14.79 36.78 0.35
N GLU A 293 15.52 37.03 1.44
CA GLU A 293 16.33 36.03 2.14
C GLU A 293 15.66 35.49 3.41
N CYS A 294 14.50 36.02 3.81
CA CYS A 294 13.83 35.58 5.03
C CYS A 294 12.91 34.36 4.82
N MET A 295 12.81 33.54 5.86
CA MET A 295 11.89 32.39 5.93
C MET A 295 10.46 32.78 5.62
N THR A 296 9.68 31.86 5.04
CA THR A 296 8.31 32.19 4.63
C THR A 296 7.35 31.01 4.56
N ARG A 297 6.07 31.27 4.86
CA ARG A 297 4.99 30.27 4.74
C ARG A 297 4.45 30.12 3.31
N ARG A 298 5.09 30.75 2.31
CA ARG A 298 4.58 30.82 0.93
C ARG A 298 5.05 29.65 0.03
N HIS A 299 5.90 28.76 0.50
CA HIS A 299 6.53 27.71 -0.33
C HIS A 299 5.52 26.83 -1.07
N THR A 300 4.54 26.29 -0.37
CA THR A 300 3.53 25.39 -0.96
C THR A 300 2.68 26.12 -2.02
N TYR A 301 2.30 27.37 -1.76
CA TYR A 301 1.59 28.21 -2.73
C TYR A 301 2.47 28.59 -3.92
N ALA A 302 3.76 28.86 -3.71
CA ALA A 302 4.67 29.17 -4.80
C ALA A 302 4.82 27.98 -5.77
N VAL A 303 5.02 26.78 -5.24
CA VAL A 303 5.08 25.55 -6.05
C VAL A 303 3.76 25.31 -6.78
N ALA A 304 2.61 25.51 -6.12
CA ALA A 304 1.30 25.42 -6.77
C ALA A 304 1.15 26.43 -7.92
N SER A 305 1.56 27.68 -7.72
CA SER A 305 1.52 28.72 -8.76
C SER A 305 2.44 28.39 -9.94
N LEU A 306 3.66 27.90 -9.69
CA LEU A 306 4.59 27.47 -10.74
C LEU A 306 4.05 26.29 -11.55
N LEU A 307 3.33 25.37 -10.91
CA LEU A 307 2.66 24.25 -11.57
C LEU A 307 1.34 24.66 -12.26
N GLY A 308 0.74 25.80 -11.92
CA GLY A 308 -0.59 26.17 -12.38
C GLY A 308 -1.69 25.30 -11.75
N HIS A 309 -1.55 25.01 -10.46
CA HIS A 309 -2.56 24.35 -9.63
C HIS A 309 -3.45 25.39 -8.96
N SER A 310 -4.71 25.03 -8.70
CA SER A 310 -5.66 25.92 -8.00
C SER A 310 -5.28 26.15 -6.53
N GLY A 311 -4.50 25.25 -5.93
CA GLY A 311 -4.05 25.34 -4.55
C GLY A 311 -2.92 24.35 -4.22
N PRO A 312 -2.27 24.54 -3.05
CA PRO A 312 -1.16 23.72 -2.59
C PRO A 312 -1.51 22.27 -2.29
N GLU A 313 -2.77 21.98 -1.97
CA GLU A 313 -3.28 20.63 -1.68
C GLU A 313 -2.99 19.65 -2.82
N ILE A 314 -3.18 20.09 -4.07
CA ILE A 314 -2.93 19.27 -5.26
C ILE A 314 -1.45 18.94 -5.39
N SER A 315 -0.60 19.94 -5.18
CA SER A 315 0.85 19.77 -5.28
C SER A 315 1.35 18.79 -4.23
N LEU A 316 0.90 18.95 -2.98
CA LEU A 316 1.31 18.10 -1.86
C LEU A 316 0.76 16.66 -1.95
N GLU A 317 -0.47 16.49 -2.44
CA GLU A 317 -1.09 15.16 -2.49
C GLU A 317 -0.59 14.32 -3.66
N HIS A 318 -0.22 14.95 -4.78
CA HIS A 318 0.02 14.23 -6.03
C HIS A 318 1.41 14.42 -6.62
N TYR A 319 2.11 15.53 -6.37
CA TYR A 319 3.34 15.88 -7.10
C TYR A 319 4.60 15.97 -6.25
N ILE A 320 4.46 16.33 -4.96
CA ILE A 320 5.57 16.50 -4.04
C ILE A 320 5.79 15.21 -3.26
N HIS A 321 6.91 14.54 -3.53
CA HIS A 321 7.24 13.22 -3.00
C HIS A 321 8.49 13.21 -2.12
N THR A 322 8.96 14.38 -1.68
CA THR A 322 10.19 14.56 -0.85
C THR A 322 9.91 14.95 0.60
N CYS A 323 8.64 14.96 1.02
CA CYS A 323 8.23 15.41 2.36
C CYS A 323 8.78 14.51 3.48
N ASP A 324 8.88 13.21 3.23
CA ASP A 324 9.44 12.21 4.14
C ASP A 324 10.96 12.40 4.34
N ILE A 325 11.69 12.67 3.26
CA ILE A 325 13.12 13.01 3.31
C ILE A 325 13.31 14.30 4.11
N LEU A 326 12.55 15.35 3.79
CA LEU A 326 12.57 16.61 4.54
C LEU A 326 12.27 16.42 6.02
N LEU A 327 11.25 15.61 6.35
CA LEU A 327 10.91 15.30 7.73
C LEU A 327 12.07 14.60 8.44
N SER A 328 12.70 13.62 7.80
CA SER A 328 13.86 12.92 8.35
C SER A 328 15.02 13.88 8.62
N LEU A 329 15.31 14.78 7.69
CA LEU A 329 16.39 15.77 7.84
C LEU A 329 16.10 16.74 9.00
N VAL A 330 14.89 17.30 9.04
CA VAL A 330 14.46 18.21 10.13
C VAL A 330 14.58 17.53 11.48
N LEU A 331 14.14 16.28 11.61
CA LEU A 331 14.19 15.54 12.87
C LEU A 331 15.60 15.12 13.29
N SER A 332 16.55 15.12 12.35
CA SER A 332 17.94 14.75 12.61
C SER A 332 18.76 15.92 13.19
N GLN A 333 18.30 17.17 13.06
CA GLN A 333 18.97 18.35 13.61
C GLN A 333 18.95 18.38 15.16
N ASP A 334 20.00 18.88 15.79
CA ASP A 334 20.17 18.82 17.25
C ASP A 334 19.13 19.68 18.01
N GLU A 335 18.65 20.78 17.41
CA GLU A 335 17.63 21.66 18.01
C GLU A 335 16.23 21.04 18.07
N SER A 336 15.91 20.17 17.12
CA SER A 336 14.64 19.42 17.06
C SER A 336 14.72 18.11 17.83
N GLN A 337 15.93 17.66 18.22
CA GLN A 337 16.09 16.55 19.15
C GLN A 337 15.65 16.95 20.56
N PRO A 338 14.83 16.13 21.23
CA PRO A 338 14.29 16.50 22.52
C PRO A 338 15.39 16.49 23.59
N GLN A 339 15.59 17.60 24.32
CA GLN A 339 16.62 17.65 25.36
C GLN A 339 16.36 16.65 26.51
N LYS A 340 17.43 16.06 27.07
CA LYS A 340 17.37 15.03 28.14
C LYS A 340 16.57 15.47 29.37
N LYS A 341 16.70 16.73 29.80
CA LYS A 341 16.06 17.27 31.01
C LYS A 341 14.53 17.44 30.84
N PRO A 342 14.01 18.09 29.77
CA PRO A 342 12.59 18.10 29.45
C PRO A 342 11.97 16.72 29.26
N VAL A 343 12.64 15.81 28.54
CA VAL A 343 12.16 14.42 28.33
C VAL A 343 11.98 13.70 29.65
N ARG A 344 12.94 13.84 30.57
CA ARG A 344 12.84 13.27 31.92
C ARG A 344 11.62 13.77 32.67
N ILE A 345 11.41 15.10 32.71
CA ILE A 345 10.30 15.71 33.43
C ILE A 345 8.95 15.26 32.84
N ARG A 346 8.83 15.24 31.51
CA ARG A 346 7.57 14.91 30.82
C ARG A 346 7.29 13.40 30.72
N SER A 347 8.30 12.55 30.90
CA SER A 347 8.13 11.10 30.81
C SER A 347 7.29 10.50 31.94
N ALA A 348 7.18 11.19 33.09
CA ALA A 348 6.54 10.69 34.32
C ALA A 348 7.05 9.31 34.79
N GLN A 349 8.27 8.92 34.38
CA GLN A 349 8.91 7.66 34.77
C GLN A 349 9.95 7.88 35.87
N PRO A 350 10.26 6.84 36.69
CA PRO A 350 11.32 6.91 37.68
C PRO A 350 12.66 7.30 37.05
N ARG A 351 13.47 8.07 37.79
CA ARG A 351 14.73 8.64 37.31
C ARG A 351 15.68 7.57 36.76
N SER A 352 15.84 6.45 37.46
CA SER A 352 16.66 5.31 37.03
C SER A 352 16.21 4.72 35.69
N THR A 353 14.91 4.64 35.45
CA THR A 353 14.33 4.13 34.20
C THR A 353 14.65 5.04 33.02
N VAL A 354 14.50 6.35 33.19
CA VAL A 354 14.79 7.33 32.12
C VAL A 354 16.29 7.35 31.79
N TYR A 355 17.18 7.32 32.80
CA TYR A 355 18.63 7.27 32.54
C TYR A 355 19.05 6.00 31.80
N ARG A 356 18.47 4.84 32.15
CA ARG A 356 18.69 3.57 31.42
C ARG A 356 18.14 3.61 30.00
N TRP A 357 17.10 4.39 29.71
CA TRP A 357 16.60 4.54 28.34
C TRP A 357 17.49 5.50 27.54
N LEU A 358 17.86 6.63 28.14
CA LEU A 358 18.75 7.63 27.56
C LEU A 358 20.15 7.09 27.27
N SER A 359 20.62 6.06 27.98
CA SER A 359 21.91 5.42 27.67
C SER A 359 21.94 4.71 26.32
N ASN A 360 20.77 4.45 25.72
CA ASN A 360 20.67 3.86 24.38
C ASN A 360 20.44 4.92 23.29
N GLY A 361 20.24 6.19 23.65
CA GLY A 361 19.80 7.25 22.73
C GLY A 361 18.50 7.93 23.21
N LEU A 362 18.29 9.17 22.79
CA LEU A 362 17.14 10.01 23.19
C LEU A 362 15.82 9.54 22.53
N GLU A 363 15.91 9.10 21.29
CA GLU A 363 14.88 8.50 20.44
C GLU A 363 14.25 7.25 21.05
N HIS A 364 14.97 6.55 21.94
CA HIS A 364 14.44 5.37 22.60
C HIS A 364 13.43 5.69 23.71
N VAL A 365 13.41 6.92 24.24
CA VAL A 365 12.49 7.28 25.33
C VAL A 365 11.04 7.36 24.83
N PRO A 366 10.70 8.11 23.76
CA PRO A 366 9.35 8.08 23.19
C PRO A 366 8.90 6.68 22.79
N TYR A 367 9.76 5.88 22.14
CA TYR A 367 9.46 4.49 21.77
C TYR A 367 9.09 3.61 22.97
N ARG A 368 9.84 3.71 24.08
CA ARG A 368 9.54 2.96 25.31
C ARG A 368 8.25 3.44 25.97
N MET A 369 7.96 4.74 25.88
CA MET A 369 6.72 5.33 26.40
C MET A 369 5.49 4.95 25.58
N THR A 370 5.56 4.95 24.24
CA THR A 370 4.45 4.58 23.35
C THR A 370 4.18 3.08 23.38
N ARG A 371 5.24 2.26 23.47
CA ARG A 371 5.13 0.80 23.66
C ARG A 371 4.39 0.43 24.95
N ASN A 372 4.56 1.21 26.01
CA ASN A 372 3.84 1.02 27.28
C ASN A 372 2.40 1.58 27.26
N ARG A 373 2.03 2.41 26.28
CA ARG A 373 0.68 2.98 26.13
C ARG A 373 -0.17 2.31 25.03
N GLY A 374 0.32 1.23 24.42
CA GLY A 374 -0.45 0.45 23.45
C GLY A 374 -0.75 1.15 22.12
N LEU A 375 -0.14 2.31 21.85
CA LEU A 375 -0.31 3.06 20.61
C LEU A 375 0.99 2.93 19.78
N TYR A 376 0.91 2.15 18.70
CA TYR A 376 1.94 1.92 17.68
C TYR A 376 3.16 1.07 18.13
N ALA A 377 3.05 -0.24 17.95
CA ALA A 377 4.19 -1.15 17.95
C ALA A 377 4.83 -1.20 16.56
N ILE A 378 5.66 -0.21 16.21
CA ILE A 378 6.64 -0.35 15.12
C ILE A 378 7.91 -0.90 15.76
N LYS A 379 8.26 -2.17 15.49
CA LYS A 379 9.56 -2.69 15.92
C LYS A 379 10.65 -2.04 15.07
N PRO A 380 11.80 -1.62 15.64
CA PRO A 380 12.92 -1.17 14.83
C PRO A 380 13.38 -2.31 13.92
N ILE A 381 13.55 -2.00 12.64
CA ILE A 381 14.15 -2.88 11.64
C ILE A 381 15.60 -3.10 12.10
N LYS A 382 15.98 -4.35 12.35
CA LYS A 382 17.39 -4.69 12.53
C LYS A 382 18.05 -4.57 11.16
N SER A 383 19.10 -3.78 11.06
CA SER A 383 20.00 -3.81 9.90
C SER A 383 20.71 -5.16 9.88
N THR A 384 20.15 -6.14 9.18
CA THR A 384 20.90 -7.31 8.74
C THR A 384 21.44 -6.98 7.36
N SER A 385 22.71 -6.59 7.35
CA SER A 385 23.60 -6.76 6.20
C SER A 385 23.61 -8.24 5.85
N GLU A 386 22.82 -8.65 4.86
CA GLU A 386 22.96 -9.93 4.20
C GLU A 386 23.29 -9.67 2.74
N THR A 387 24.46 -10.18 2.39
CA THR A 387 25.08 -10.20 1.08
C THR A 387 24.24 -11.07 0.15
N ASP A 388 23.90 -10.53 -1.02
CA ASP A 388 23.32 -11.27 -2.12
C ASP A 388 24.22 -12.45 -2.49
N GLN A 389 23.73 -13.67 -2.26
CA GLN A 389 24.17 -14.84 -3.02
C GLN A 389 23.00 -15.37 -3.81
N ALA A 390 23.18 -15.32 -5.13
CA ALA A 390 22.33 -15.94 -6.13
C ALA A 390 22.13 -17.43 -5.80
N HIS A 391 20.89 -17.86 -5.65
CA HIS A 391 20.54 -19.27 -5.62
C HIS A 391 19.79 -19.66 -6.89
N THR A 392 20.56 -20.40 -7.68
CA THR A 392 20.16 -21.29 -8.77
C THR A 392 19.00 -22.20 -8.37
N SER A 393 18.11 -22.35 -9.34
CA SER A 393 16.97 -23.26 -9.37
C SER A 393 17.41 -24.72 -9.17
N ALA A 394 16.87 -25.33 -8.11
CA ALA A 394 16.82 -26.78 -7.96
C ALA A 394 15.47 -27.17 -7.34
N GLU A 395 14.66 -27.88 -8.12
CA GLU A 395 13.42 -28.52 -7.70
C GLU A 395 13.68 -29.43 -6.49
N LYS A 396 13.03 -29.12 -5.36
CA LYS A 396 12.95 -30.02 -4.20
C LYS A 396 11.49 -30.23 -3.83
N ASN A 397 10.93 -31.33 -4.29
CA ASN A 397 9.65 -31.88 -3.86
C ASN A 397 9.75 -32.47 -2.44
N SER A 398 9.89 -31.60 -1.43
CA SER A 398 9.71 -32.01 -0.03
C SER A 398 9.22 -30.83 0.80
N THR A 399 7.93 -30.88 1.18
CA THR A 399 7.23 -29.92 2.03
C THR A 399 7.95 -29.78 3.37
N THR A 400 8.84 -28.79 3.49
CA THR A 400 9.61 -28.55 4.70
C THR A 400 8.74 -27.71 5.63
N ILE A 401 8.13 -28.35 6.63
CA ILE A 401 7.19 -27.69 7.54
C ILE A 401 7.99 -26.85 8.54
N THR A 402 7.81 -25.53 8.47
CA THR A 402 8.35 -24.59 9.44
C THR A 402 7.35 -24.41 10.59
N SER A 403 7.82 -23.91 11.74
CA SER A 403 6.97 -23.56 12.89
C SER A 403 5.92 -22.48 12.57
N ASP A 404 6.01 -21.84 11.40
CA ASP A 404 5.20 -20.71 10.97
C ASP A 404 4.07 -21.08 9.99
N ILE A 405 3.85 -22.38 9.74
CA ILE A 405 2.89 -22.86 8.73
C ILE A 405 1.46 -22.32 8.93
N PHE A 406 1.04 -22.10 10.18
CA PHE A 406 -0.27 -21.55 10.49
C PHE A 406 -0.41 -20.10 10.03
N ASP A 407 0.60 -19.26 10.27
CA ASP A 407 0.58 -17.85 9.86
C ASP A 407 0.77 -17.72 8.34
N GLN A 408 1.59 -18.59 7.74
CA GLN A 408 1.76 -18.67 6.28
C GLN A 408 0.45 -19.07 5.58
N VAL A 409 -0.22 -20.13 6.03
CA VAL A 409 -1.51 -20.57 5.46
C VAL A 409 -2.61 -19.52 5.70
N TRP A 410 -2.63 -18.88 6.88
CA TRP A 410 -3.55 -17.77 7.12
C TRP A 410 -3.30 -16.62 6.15
N GLY A 411 -2.02 -16.25 5.94
CA GLY A 411 -1.58 -15.24 4.98
C GLY A 411 -1.99 -15.59 3.55
N MET A 412 -1.79 -16.84 3.12
CA MET A 412 -2.25 -17.34 1.83
C MET A 412 -3.76 -17.15 1.63
N LEU A 413 -4.57 -17.62 2.59
CA LEU A 413 -6.02 -17.48 2.53
C LEU A 413 -6.42 -16.01 2.44
N PHE A 414 -5.80 -15.15 3.25
CA PHE A 414 -6.09 -13.72 3.26
C PHE A 414 -5.69 -13.05 1.94
N GLN A 415 -4.49 -13.28 1.43
CA GLN A 415 -4.00 -12.71 0.17
C GLN A 415 -4.83 -13.16 -1.03
N HIS A 416 -5.18 -14.45 -1.10
CA HIS A 416 -6.02 -14.96 -2.18
C HIS A 416 -7.44 -14.38 -2.11
N THR A 417 -8.09 -14.44 -0.94
CA THR A 417 -9.51 -14.11 -0.81
C THR A 417 -9.79 -12.61 -0.70
N PHE A 418 -8.83 -11.82 -0.20
CA PHE A 418 -8.98 -10.38 -0.02
C PHE A 418 -8.25 -9.56 -1.08
N HIS A 419 -7.01 -9.93 -1.43
CA HIS A 419 -6.19 -9.20 -2.40
C HIS A 419 -6.31 -9.75 -3.83
N GLY A 420 -6.97 -10.89 -4.02
CA GLY A 420 -7.16 -11.49 -5.34
C GLY A 420 -5.88 -12.03 -5.98
N ARG A 421 -4.83 -12.25 -5.19
CA ARG A 421 -3.59 -12.88 -5.67
C ARG A 421 -3.88 -14.30 -6.13
N GLN A 422 -3.16 -14.78 -7.15
CA GLN A 422 -3.36 -16.12 -7.66
C GLN A 422 -2.89 -17.16 -6.63
N LEU A 423 -3.66 -18.24 -6.45
CA LEU A 423 -3.40 -19.24 -5.41
C LEU A 423 -2.10 -20.02 -5.68
N ASP A 424 -1.78 -20.25 -6.94
CA ASP A 424 -0.58 -20.98 -7.40
C ASP A 424 0.72 -20.22 -7.07
N GLU A 425 0.71 -18.89 -7.20
CA GLU A 425 1.83 -18.03 -6.80
C GLU A 425 2.06 -18.12 -5.28
N LEU A 426 0.99 -17.97 -4.49
CA LEU A 426 1.05 -18.05 -3.02
C LEU A 426 1.47 -19.43 -2.51
N CYS A 427 1.02 -20.50 -3.18
CA CYS A 427 1.43 -21.87 -2.85
C CYS A 427 2.92 -22.07 -3.09
N ARG A 428 3.47 -21.52 -4.19
CA ARG A 428 4.90 -21.55 -4.50
C ARG A 428 5.73 -20.79 -3.46
N GLU A 429 5.26 -19.62 -3.00
CA GLU A 429 5.93 -18.83 -1.95
C GLU A 429 6.07 -19.60 -0.62
N ILE A 430 5.05 -20.39 -0.26
CA ILE A 430 5.00 -21.12 1.02
C ILE A 430 5.62 -22.53 0.89
N GLY A 431 5.91 -23.00 -0.33
CA GLY A 431 6.47 -24.33 -0.57
C GLY A 431 5.45 -25.47 -0.43
N ILE A 432 4.18 -25.21 -0.77
CA ILE A 432 3.10 -26.20 -0.78
C ILE A 432 2.58 -26.44 -2.21
N SER A 433 2.06 -27.63 -2.50
CA SER A 433 1.47 -27.91 -3.82
C SER A 433 0.16 -27.14 -4.01
N LEU A 434 -0.15 -26.77 -5.26
CA LEU A 434 -1.41 -26.11 -5.61
C LEU A 434 -2.64 -26.92 -5.16
N GLU A 435 -2.58 -28.25 -5.29
CA GLU A 435 -3.65 -29.13 -4.82
C GLU A 435 -3.85 -29.04 -3.30
N ALA A 436 -2.78 -29.02 -2.52
CA ALA A 436 -2.86 -28.84 -1.07
C ALA A 436 -3.44 -27.45 -0.73
N GLY A 437 -2.98 -26.40 -1.42
CA GLY A 437 -3.54 -25.06 -1.32
C GLY A 437 -5.04 -25.00 -1.59
N GLN A 438 -5.50 -25.68 -2.64
CA GLN A 438 -6.92 -25.73 -3.00
C GLN A 438 -7.75 -26.48 -1.96
N ARG A 439 -7.25 -27.60 -1.41
CA ARG A 439 -7.95 -28.31 -0.33
C ARG A 439 -8.08 -27.45 0.93
N MET A 440 -7.02 -26.72 1.29
CA MET A 440 -7.04 -25.78 2.41
C MET A 440 -8.06 -24.65 2.20
N LEU A 441 -8.08 -24.04 1.00
CA LEU A 441 -9.05 -23.00 0.66
C LEU A 441 -10.49 -23.51 0.70
N ASN A 442 -10.75 -24.67 0.08
CA ASN A 442 -12.09 -25.28 0.09
C ASN A 442 -12.55 -25.57 1.52
N LYS A 443 -11.65 -26.06 2.38
CA LYS A 443 -11.97 -26.29 3.80
C LYS A 443 -12.26 -25.00 4.54
N ALA A 444 -11.51 -23.93 4.28
CA ALA A 444 -11.76 -22.62 4.89
C ALA A 444 -13.11 -22.04 4.47
N ILE A 445 -13.50 -22.18 3.18
CA ILE A 445 -14.81 -21.81 2.64
C ILE A 445 -15.91 -22.61 3.34
N GLU A 446 -15.78 -23.93 3.38
CA GLU A 446 -16.73 -24.84 4.05
C GLU A 446 -16.98 -24.40 5.51
N ILE A 447 -15.91 -24.16 6.28
CA ILE A 447 -16.03 -23.74 7.68
C ILE A 447 -16.67 -22.35 7.79
N SER A 448 -16.41 -21.44 6.85
CA SER A 448 -16.94 -20.08 6.86
C SER A 448 -18.45 -20.02 6.69
N GLU A 449 -19.03 -20.99 5.97
CA GLU A 449 -20.46 -21.05 5.64
C GLU A 449 -21.29 -21.82 6.69
N ARG A 450 -20.64 -22.59 7.58
CA ARG A 450 -21.31 -23.38 8.62
C ARG A 450 -22.18 -22.53 9.56
N ARG A 451 -23.46 -22.92 9.67
CA ARG A 451 -24.48 -22.26 10.50
C ARG A 451 -24.74 -23.03 11.79
N VAL A 452 -25.17 -22.33 12.84
CA VAL A 452 -25.57 -22.97 14.10
C VAL A 452 -26.83 -23.82 13.87
N ALA A 453 -26.80 -25.09 14.29
CA ALA A 453 -27.96 -25.96 14.22
C ALA A 453 -29.12 -25.42 15.10
N ARG A 454 -30.29 -25.22 14.49
CA ARG A 454 -31.57 -24.72 15.07
C ARG A 454 -31.76 -23.19 15.08
N GLY A 455 -32.14 -22.65 13.93
CA GLY A 455 -33.00 -21.45 13.81
C GLY A 455 -32.45 -20.11 14.30
N LYS A 456 -31.22 -20.05 14.81
CA LYS A 456 -30.57 -18.80 15.20
C LYS A 456 -29.81 -18.20 14.01
N LYS A 457 -30.00 -16.90 13.75
CA LYS A 457 -29.21 -16.12 12.80
C LYS A 457 -27.75 -16.04 13.30
N GLY A 458 -26.89 -16.98 12.91
CA GLY A 458 -25.48 -16.97 13.33
C GLY A 458 -24.64 -18.08 12.71
N TYR A 459 -23.35 -17.82 12.55
CA TYR A 459 -22.35 -18.78 12.07
C TYR A 459 -21.76 -19.58 13.23
N GLN A 460 -21.36 -20.82 12.96
CA GLN A 460 -20.78 -21.71 13.98
C GLN A 460 -19.35 -21.33 14.37
N HIS A 461 -18.54 -20.83 13.43
CA HIS A 461 -17.13 -20.46 13.65
C HIS A 461 -16.90 -18.96 13.46
N ARG A 462 -15.91 -18.40 14.16
CA ARG A 462 -15.52 -16.99 14.04
C ARG A 462 -14.60 -16.83 12.84
N MET A 463 -15.08 -16.14 11.82
CA MET A 463 -14.31 -15.76 10.64
C MET A 463 -14.23 -14.24 10.58
N MET A 464 -13.27 -13.74 9.82
CA MET A 464 -13.11 -12.34 9.50
C MET A 464 -14.35 -11.83 8.76
N ASP A 465 -14.98 -10.83 9.35
CA ASP A 465 -16.08 -10.06 8.77
C ASP A 465 -15.51 -8.71 8.32
N MET A 466 -15.59 -8.41 7.03
CA MET A 466 -14.95 -7.23 6.42
C MET A 466 -16.01 -6.28 5.88
N VAL A 467 -15.91 -5.00 6.22
CA VAL A 467 -16.71 -3.95 5.59
C VAL A 467 -15.97 -3.50 4.33
N PHE A 468 -16.50 -3.87 3.16
CA PHE A 468 -15.86 -3.55 1.88
C PHE A 468 -15.99 -2.05 1.52
N ASP A 469 -17.02 -1.37 2.03
CA ASP A 469 -17.28 0.07 1.84
C ASP A 469 -17.43 0.78 3.20
N ARG A 470 -16.42 1.57 3.62
CA ARG A 470 -16.46 2.28 4.93
C ARG A 470 -17.57 3.34 5.02
N ARG A 471 -18.22 3.69 3.91
CA ARG A 471 -19.35 4.64 3.84
C ARG A 471 -20.70 3.95 4.03
N ASP A 472 -20.76 2.63 3.81
CA ASP A 472 -21.90 1.78 4.16
C ASP A 472 -21.44 0.69 5.13
N ARG A 473 -21.44 1.03 6.42
CA ARG A 473 -21.03 0.14 7.51
C ARG A 473 -21.94 -1.10 7.66
N THR A 474 -23.02 -1.21 6.88
CA THR A 474 -23.94 -2.35 6.93
C THR A 474 -23.57 -3.47 5.96
N ASN A 475 -22.73 -3.19 4.95
CA ASN A 475 -22.30 -4.19 3.97
C ASN A 475 -21.05 -4.98 4.45
N ILE A 476 -21.30 -5.89 5.37
CA ILE A 476 -20.30 -6.80 5.94
C ILE A 476 -20.24 -8.08 5.09
N THR A 477 -19.10 -8.35 4.48
CA THR A 477 -18.83 -9.61 3.79
C THR A 477 -17.90 -10.47 4.65
N ARG A 478 -18.34 -11.69 4.94
CA ARG A 478 -17.55 -12.71 5.63
C ARG A 478 -16.55 -13.33 4.65
N ILE A 479 -15.27 -13.33 4.99
CA ILE A 479 -14.22 -13.99 4.18
C ILE A 479 -13.82 -15.33 4.82
N PRO A 480 -13.33 -16.31 4.05
CA PRO A 480 -12.94 -17.63 4.56
C PRO A 480 -11.57 -17.58 5.24
N CYS A 481 -11.43 -16.70 6.23
CA CYS A 481 -10.23 -16.53 7.06
C CYS A 481 -10.65 -16.54 8.53
N PRO A 482 -10.11 -17.44 9.37
CA PRO A 482 -10.37 -17.44 10.80
C PRO A 482 -9.93 -16.13 11.46
N GLU A 483 -10.66 -15.67 12.47
CA GLU A 483 -10.32 -14.43 13.17
C GLU A 483 -9.06 -14.62 14.04
N PRO A 484 -7.94 -13.90 13.77
CA PRO A 484 -6.67 -14.11 14.46
C PRO A 484 -6.71 -13.63 15.93
N PRO A 485 -5.82 -14.15 16.80
CA PRO A 485 -5.72 -13.74 18.20
C PRO A 485 -5.41 -12.23 18.33
N ARG A 486 -6.15 -11.52 19.18
CA ARG A 486 -6.06 -10.05 19.32
C ARG A 486 -5.10 -9.63 20.43
N THR A 487 -5.13 -10.33 21.56
CA THR A 487 -4.33 -9.94 22.74
C THR A 487 -2.95 -10.59 22.73
N GLY A 488 -1.98 -9.98 23.45
CA GLY A 488 -0.66 -10.57 23.62
C GLY A 488 -0.67 -11.92 24.36
N HIS A 489 -1.65 -12.15 25.23
CA HIS A 489 -1.85 -13.42 25.92
C HIS A 489 -2.36 -14.50 24.95
N GLU A 490 -3.40 -14.19 24.15
CA GLU A 490 -3.93 -15.10 23.13
C GLU A 490 -2.85 -15.51 22.11
N LYS A 491 -2.02 -14.57 21.65
CA LYS A 491 -0.92 -14.85 20.71
C LYS A 491 0.11 -15.83 21.30
N LYS A 492 0.44 -15.71 22.59
CA LYS A 492 1.34 -16.65 23.28
C LYS A 492 0.73 -18.06 23.38
N ILE A 493 -0.58 -18.16 23.63
CA ILE A 493 -1.28 -19.45 23.67
C ILE A 493 -1.24 -20.11 22.29
N VAL A 494 -1.57 -19.37 21.22
CA VAL A 494 -1.54 -19.88 19.85
C VAL A 494 -0.14 -20.37 19.50
N SER A 495 0.90 -19.56 19.71
CA SER A 495 2.29 -19.95 19.41
C SER A 495 2.72 -21.21 20.18
N SER A 496 2.47 -21.26 21.50
CA SER A 496 2.85 -22.42 22.31
C SER A 496 2.11 -23.71 21.95
N LEU A 497 0.84 -23.62 21.55
CA LEU A 497 0.06 -24.78 21.15
C LEU A 497 0.33 -25.17 19.69
N ALA A 498 0.58 -24.23 18.80
CA ALA A 498 0.94 -24.48 17.39
C ALA A 498 2.24 -25.28 17.28
N GLU A 499 3.26 -24.93 18.08
CA GLU A 499 4.52 -25.68 18.18
C GLU A 499 4.33 -27.17 18.53
N LYS A 500 3.27 -27.50 19.26
CA LYS A 500 2.93 -28.88 19.63
C LYS A 500 1.96 -29.54 18.66
N LEU A 501 1.07 -28.75 18.06
CA LEU A 501 0.08 -29.23 17.11
C LEU A 501 0.71 -29.68 15.79
N THR A 502 1.70 -28.94 15.28
CA THR A 502 2.42 -29.29 14.04
C THR A 502 3.02 -30.70 14.08
N PRO A 503 3.86 -31.08 15.07
CA PRO A 503 4.38 -32.44 15.16
C PRO A 503 3.28 -33.48 15.41
N LEU A 504 2.24 -33.15 16.17
CA LEU A 504 1.11 -34.06 16.40
C LEU A 504 0.33 -34.37 15.11
N MET A 505 0.18 -33.40 14.21
CA MET A 505 -0.44 -33.61 12.89
C MET A 505 0.36 -34.57 12.02
N LEU A 506 1.69 -34.55 12.14
CA LEU A 506 2.57 -35.44 11.38
C LEU A 506 2.63 -36.85 11.97
N GLN A 507 2.67 -36.96 13.30
CA GLN A 507 2.80 -38.23 13.99
C GLN A 507 1.48 -38.98 14.11
N GLN A 508 0.36 -38.27 14.28
CA GLN A 508 -0.97 -38.84 14.51
C GLN A 508 -2.06 -38.12 13.69
N PRO A 509 -1.99 -38.13 12.35
CA PRO A 509 -2.93 -37.42 11.48
C PRO A 509 -4.38 -37.89 11.64
N GLU A 510 -4.61 -39.19 11.87
CA GLU A 510 -5.95 -39.76 12.09
C GLU A 510 -6.62 -39.24 13.36
N LEU A 511 -5.86 -39.13 14.47
CA LEU A 511 -6.37 -38.54 15.71
C LEU A 511 -6.70 -37.07 15.50
N CYS A 512 -5.78 -36.32 14.88
CA CYS A 512 -6.00 -34.92 14.53
C CYS A 512 -7.27 -34.74 13.68
N HIS A 513 -7.46 -35.56 12.64
CA HIS A 513 -8.63 -35.47 11.77
C HIS A 513 -9.93 -35.73 12.52
N LYS A 514 -10.00 -36.81 13.31
CA LYS A 514 -11.17 -37.15 14.13
C LYS A 514 -11.52 -36.03 15.10
N VAL A 515 -10.54 -35.55 15.85
CA VAL A 515 -10.75 -34.54 16.90
C VAL A 515 -11.12 -33.19 16.31
N LEU A 516 -10.40 -32.72 15.28
CA LEU A 516 -10.66 -31.43 14.66
C LEU A 516 -12.00 -31.42 13.90
N SER A 517 -12.36 -32.50 13.20
CA SER A 517 -13.68 -32.61 12.58
C SER A 517 -14.80 -32.62 13.62
N TYR A 518 -14.67 -33.42 14.69
CA TYR A 518 -15.65 -33.46 15.77
C TYR A 518 -15.79 -32.10 16.47
N TYR A 519 -14.67 -31.42 16.70
CA TYR A 519 -14.64 -30.06 17.26
C TYR A 519 -15.43 -29.10 16.38
N LEU A 520 -15.18 -29.09 15.06
CA LEU A 520 -15.86 -28.21 14.13
C LEU A 520 -17.38 -28.43 14.14
N ASP A 521 -17.83 -29.69 14.24
CA ASP A 521 -19.26 -30.03 14.21
C ASP A 521 -19.98 -29.76 15.55
N ASN A 522 -19.28 -29.87 16.68
CA ASN A 522 -19.92 -29.94 18.01
C ASN A 522 -19.54 -28.79 18.95
N VAL A 523 -18.73 -27.83 18.53
CA VAL A 523 -18.43 -26.63 19.33
C VAL A 523 -19.59 -25.64 19.33
N TRP A 524 -19.91 -25.10 20.51
CA TRP A 524 -20.88 -24.02 20.67
C TRP A 524 -20.31 -22.66 20.31
N SER A 525 -21.07 -21.88 19.55
CA SER A 525 -20.61 -20.59 19.04
C SER A 525 -20.40 -19.53 20.12
N SER A 526 -21.18 -19.57 21.20
CA SER A 526 -21.19 -18.57 22.27
C SER A 526 -20.09 -18.76 23.33
N ARG A 527 -19.82 -20.00 23.74
CA ARG A 527 -18.94 -20.29 24.89
C ARG A 527 -17.75 -21.21 24.58
N GLY A 528 -17.57 -21.65 23.33
CA GLY A 528 -16.41 -22.47 22.94
C GLY A 528 -16.41 -23.91 23.47
N TYR A 529 -17.47 -24.34 24.15
CA TYR A 529 -17.62 -25.72 24.63
C TYR A 529 -17.81 -26.70 23.48
N VAL A 530 -17.06 -27.80 23.51
CA VAL A 530 -17.31 -28.97 22.66
C VAL A 530 -18.33 -29.85 23.37
N ILE A 531 -19.43 -30.20 22.70
CA ILE A 531 -20.51 -31.01 23.29
C ILE A 531 -20.40 -32.47 22.90
N PHE A 532 -20.35 -33.34 23.89
CA PHE A 532 -20.46 -34.79 23.76
C PHE A 532 -21.86 -35.24 24.20
N ARG A 533 -22.60 -35.90 23.32
CA ARG A 533 -24.07 -36.05 23.49
C ARG A 533 -24.49 -37.34 24.21
N ASP A 534 -23.66 -38.37 24.23
CA ASP A 534 -23.97 -39.64 24.91
C ASP A 534 -22.69 -40.33 25.39
N TYR A 535 -22.72 -40.89 26.60
CA TYR A 535 -21.61 -41.64 27.19
C TYR A 535 -21.41 -43.01 26.55
N LEU A 536 -22.41 -43.49 25.79
CA LEU A 536 -22.28 -44.69 24.98
C LEU A 536 -21.42 -44.45 23.73
N ASN A 537 -21.22 -43.19 23.33
CA ASN A 537 -20.32 -42.78 22.23
C ASN A 537 -19.18 -41.93 22.82
N PHE A 538 -18.49 -42.48 23.82
CA PHE A 538 -17.47 -41.78 24.59
C PHE A 538 -16.15 -41.63 23.84
N GLU A 539 -15.95 -42.34 22.74
CA GLU A 539 -14.70 -42.39 21.97
C GLU A 539 -14.27 -40.98 21.54
N ALA A 540 -15.21 -40.17 21.05
CA ALA A 540 -14.92 -38.78 20.66
C ALA A 540 -14.48 -37.91 21.85
N ALA A 541 -15.02 -38.16 23.04
CA ALA A 541 -14.64 -37.45 24.26
C ALA A 541 -13.27 -37.92 24.77
N LEU A 542 -12.97 -39.21 24.62
CA LEU A 542 -11.67 -39.78 24.97
C LEU A 542 -10.57 -39.30 24.00
N ASP A 543 -10.82 -39.34 22.69
CA ASP A 543 -9.94 -38.81 21.65
C ASP A 543 -9.64 -37.33 21.89
N PHE A 544 -10.66 -36.54 22.27
CA PHE A 544 -10.47 -35.13 22.61
C PHE A 544 -9.56 -34.95 23.83
N LEU A 545 -9.72 -35.75 24.89
CA LEU A 545 -8.85 -35.70 26.07
C LEU A 545 -7.41 -36.13 25.75
N ASN A 546 -7.23 -37.19 24.96
CA ASN A 546 -5.92 -37.66 24.52
C ASN A 546 -5.21 -36.59 23.67
N PHE A 547 -5.95 -35.92 22.80
CA PHE A 547 -5.44 -34.81 21.99
C PHE A 547 -5.08 -33.59 22.86
N MET A 548 -5.88 -33.25 23.88
CA MET A 548 -5.50 -32.21 24.86
C MET A 548 -4.19 -32.54 25.58
N GLU A 549 -4.05 -33.79 26.04
CA GLU A 549 -2.85 -34.26 26.74
C GLU A 549 -1.62 -34.22 25.83
N ALA A 550 -1.76 -34.61 24.55
CA ALA A 550 -0.70 -34.50 23.54
C ALA A 550 -0.29 -33.03 23.26
N LEU A 551 -1.22 -32.09 23.36
CA LEU A 551 -0.92 -30.64 23.32
C LEU A 551 -0.34 -30.09 24.64
N GLY A 552 -0.12 -30.96 25.64
CA GLY A 552 0.38 -30.59 26.96
C GLY A 552 -0.62 -29.82 27.82
N ILE A 553 -1.92 -29.93 27.51
CA ILE A 553 -3.01 -29.40 28.33
C ILE A 553 -3.41 -30.50 29.32
N LYS A 554 -3.05 -30.30 30.58
CA LYS A 554 -3.38 -31.26 31.65
C LYS A 554 -4.89 -31.28 31.89
N LYS A 555 -5.43 -32.44 32.31
CA LYS A 555 -6.83 -32.57 32.73
C LYS A 555 -7.22 -31.54 33.79
N SER A 556 -6.33 -31.19 34.72
CA SER A 556 -6.52 -30.13 35.73
C SER A 556 -6.78 -28.73 35.16
N SER A 557 -6.39 -28.50 33.92
CA SER A 557 -6.57 -27.25 33.17
C SER A 557 -7.76 -27.36 32.20
N MET A 558 -8.69 -28.29 32.44
CA MET A 558 -9.91 -28.46 31.67
C MET A 558 -11.12 -28.16 32.55
N GLU A 559 -12.08 -27.42 32.01
CA GLU A 559 -13.43 -27.33 32.55
C GLU A 559 -14.28 -28.43 31.93
N ILE A 560 -14.94 -29.24 32.78
CA ILE A 560 -15.90 -30.27 32.35
C ILE A 560 -17.25 -29.95 32.96
N ILE A 561 -18.27 -29.79 32.11
CA ILE A 561 -19.62 -29.38 32.50
C ILE A 561 -20.61 -30.49 32.18
N SER A 562 -21.41 -30.88 33.17
CA SER A 562 -22.58 -31.74 32.98
C SER A 562 -23.85 -30.92 32.81
N PHE A 563 -24.68 -31.31 31.85
CA PHE A 563 -26.00 -30.70 31.62
C PHE A 563 -27.14 -31.42 32.35
N ASP A 564 -26.83 -32.39 33.23
CA ASP A 564 -27.83 -33.03 34.07
C ASP A 564 -28.23 -32.09 35.23
N PRO A 565 -29.49 -31.60 35.28
CA PRO A 565 -29.93 -30.69 36.33
C PRO A 565 -30.11 -31.39 37.69
N ALA A 566 -30.11 -32.74 37.74
CA ALA A 566 -30.34 -33.48 38.97
C ALA A 566 -29.23 -33.22 40.00
N GLU A 567 -29.58 -33.04 41.28
CA GLU A 567 -28.62 -32.84 42.37
C GLU A 567 -27.62 -34.01 42.46
N ARG A 568 -28.11 -35.24 42.30
CA ARG A 568 -27.30 -36.44 42.10
C ARG A 568 -27.49 -36.95 40.67
N SER A 569 -26.53 -36.69 39.79
CA SER A 569 -26.59 -37.13 38.40
C SER A 569 -26.34 -38.64 38.28
N SER A 570 -27.18 -39.34 37.52
CA SER A 570 -26.98 -40.74 37.16
C SER A 570 -26.01 -40.94 35.97
N TYR A 571 -25.64 -39.85 35.29
CA TYR A 571 -24.78 -39.86 34.09
C TYR A 571 -23.33 -39.48 34.39
N VAL A 572 -23.09 -38.57 35.35
CA VAL A 572 -21.72 -38.16 35.72
C VAL A 572 -20.84 -39.35 36.14
N PRO A 573 -21.30 -40.31 36.98
CA PRO A 573 -20.50 -41.50 37.31
C PRO A 573 -20.15 -42.35 36.08
N LYS A 574 -21.07 -42.47 35.12
CA LYS A 574 -20.85 -43.23 33.88
C LYS A 574 -19.78 -42.57 33.02
N TRP A 575 -19.87 -41.26 32.83
CA TRP A 575 -18.84 -40.48 32.13
C TRP A 575 -17.47 -40.60 32.81
N ARG A 576 -17.41 -40.57 34.16
CA ARG A 576 -16.14 -40.75 34.88
C ARG A 576 -15.49 -42.11 34.60
N ILE A 577 -16.29 -43.18 34.59
CA ILE A 577 -15.81 -44.54 34.29
C ILE A 577 -15.27 -44.59 32.86
N MET A 578 -16.07 -44.15 31.88
CA MET A 578 -15.70 -44.24 30.46
C MET A 578 -14.48 -43.38 30.09
N LEU A 579 -14.29 -42.23 30.75
CA LEU A 579 -13.20 -41.29 30.45
C LEU A 579 -12.00 -41.40 31.40
N GLY A 580 -12.04 -42.33 32.36
CA GLY A 580 -10.99 -42.48 33.37
C GLY A 580 -10.76 -41.20 34.19
N ILE A 581 -11.83 -40.48 34.55
CA ILE A 581 -11.74 -39.22 35.32
C ILE A 581 -11.79 -39.55 36.83
N PRO A 582 -10.75 -39.16 37.62
CA PRO A 582 -10.71 -39.40 39.06
C PRO A 582 -11.93 -38.82 39.80
N ARG A 583 -12.42 -39.48 40.86
CA ARG A 583 -13.61 -39.02 41.61
C ARG A 583 -13.50 -37.60 42.16
N ASN A 584 -12.29 -37.17 42.54
CA ASN A 584 -11.98 -35.85 43.08
C ASN A 584 -11.89 -34.75 42.01
N PHE A 585 -11.90 -35.08 40.72
CA PHE A 585 -11.89 -34.08 39.66
C PHE A 585 -13.25 -33.35 39.59
N PRO A 586 -13.29 -31.99 39.64
CA PRO A 586 -14.55 -31.26 39.63
C PRO A 586 -15.25 -31.36 38.27
N ILE A 587 -16.54 -31.73 38.28
CA ILE A 587 -17.42 -31.61 37.11
C ILE A 587 -18.51 -30.63 37.51
N THR A 588 -18.50 -29.45 36.90
CA THR A 588 -19.46 -28.38 37.19
C THR A 588 -20.79 -28.69 36.51
N LYS A 589 -21.88 -28.14 37.03
CA LYS A 589 -23.20 -28.27 36.40
C LYS A 589 -23.50 -27.04 35.57
N ALA A 590 -24.10 -27.23 34.40
CA ALA A 590 -24.53 -26.11 33.58
C ALA A 590 -25.55 -25.26 34.35
N PRO A 591 -25.47 -23.92 34.27
CA PRO A 591 -26.46 -23.05 34.89
C PRO A 591 -27.86 -23.33 34.33
N SER A 592 -28.85 -23.47 35.23
CA SER A 592 -30.22 -23.85 34.88
C SER A 592 -30.95 -22.73 34.13
N ASN A 593 -31.14 -22.88 32.82
CA ASN A 593 -31.94 -21.96 32.01
C ASN A 593 -33.45 -22.29 32.03
N GLY A 594 -33.98 -22.78 33.15
CA GLY A 594 -35.44 -22.93 33.40
C GLY A 594 -36.20 -23.96 32.54
N LYS A 595 -35.61 -24.53 31.48
CA LYS A 595 -36.20 -25.60 30.66
C LYS A 595 -35.16 -26.70 30.43
N ALA A 596 -35.12 -27.68 31.32
CA ALA A 596 -34.25 -28.84 31.16
C ALA A 596 -34.71 -29.69 29.96
N ASN A 597 -33.96 -29.65 28.87
CA ASN A 597 -34.21 -30.55 27.74
C ASN A 597 -33.83 -31.97 28.18
N VAL A 598 -34.80 -32.90 28.23
CA VAL A 598 -34.58 -34.29 28.67
C VAL A 598 -33.43 -34.95 27.90
N ARG A 599 -33.22 -34.58 26.62
CA ARG A 599 -32.13 -35.10 25.79
C ARG A 599 -30.75 -34.59 26.18
N ALA A 600 -30.65 -33.42 26.82
CA ALA A 600 -29.39 -32.82 27.23
C ALA A 600 -28.83 -33.40 28.54
N LYS A 601 -29.61 -34.17 29.30
CA LYS A 601 -29.18 -34.77 30.58
C LYS A 601 -27.95 -35.67 30.44
N LYS A 602 -27.76 -36.28 29.25
CA LYS A 602 -26.61 -37.12 28.94
C LYS A 602 -25.37 -36.33 28.50
N TRP A 603 -25.52 -35.04 28.20
CA TRP A 603 -24.47 -34.26 27.55
C TRP A 603 -23.37 -33.88 28.52
N LEU A 604 -22.15 -33.87 27.99
CA LEU A 604 -20.95 -33.40 28.65
C LEU A 604 -20.31 -32.32 27.77
N ALA A 605 -19.93 -31.19 28.34
CA ALA A 605 -19.14 -30.16 27.68
C ALA A 605 -17.70 -30.20 28.20
N MET A 606 -16.74 -29.94 27.32
CA MET A 606 -15.34 -29.75 27.70
C MET A 606 -14.76 -28.48 27.07
N MET A 607 -13.88 -27.79 27.81
CA MET A 607 -13.11 -26.65 27.32
C MET A 607 -11.79 -26.51 28.10
N PRO A 608 -10.66 -26.22 27.42
CA PRO A 608 -9.41 -25.88 28.11
C PRO A 608 -9.48 -24.50 28.76
N LEU A 609 -8.90 -24.40 29.96
CA LEU A 609 -8.76 -23.18 30.75
C LEU A 609 -7.34 -22.66 30.65
N PHE A 610 -7.20 -21.35 30.42
CA PHE A 610 -5.91 -20.66 30.35
C PHE A 610 -5.86 -19.58 31.44
N PRO A 611 -4.90 -19.63 32.39
CA PRO A 611 -4.83 -18.67 33.47
C PRO A 611 -4.47 -17.27 32.95
N SER A 612 -5.22 -16.25 33.40
CA SER A 612 -4.92 -14.83 33.15
C SER A 612 -3.94 -14.32 34.21
N GLY A 613 -2.98 -13.46 33.84
CA GLY A 613 -2.11 -12.79 34.81
C GLY A 613 -2.89 -11.88 35.77
N ASP A 614 -2.35 -11.68 36.99
CA ASP A 614 -3.00 -11.22 38.24
C ASP A 614 -3.77 -9.88 38.27
N ASP A 615 -4.01 -9.20 37.15
CA ASP A 615 -4.44 -7.79 37.15
C ASP A 615 -5.86 -7.49 36.62
N LEU A 616 -6.81 -8.44 36.60
CA LEU A 616 -8.17 -8.13 36.11
C LEU A 616 -9.31 -8.79 36.90
N ALA A 617 -10.41 -8.03 37.05
CA ALA A 617 -11.55 -8.29 37.91
C ALA A 617 -12.30 -9.61 37.64
N VAL A 618 -12.88 -10.15 38.72
CA VAL A 618 -13.71 -11.36 38.77
C VAL A 618 -14.91 -11.23 37.83
N GLY A 619 -14.91 -12.02 36.75
CA GLY A 619 -15.98 -12.07 35.74
C GLY A 619 -15.54 -12.44 34.32
N GLU A 620 -14.23 -12.38 34.02
CA GLU A 620 -13.69 -12.56 32.66
C GLU A 620 -12.77 -13.79 32.51
N SER A 621 -13.22 -14.98 32.92
CA SER A 621 -12.45 -16.25 32.79
C SER A 621 -12.30 -16.78 31.35
N GLU A 622 -12.62 -15.99 30.33
CA GLU A 622 -12.67 -16.41 28.91
C GLU A 622 -11.43 -16.04 28.07
N LYS A 623 -10.38 -15.44 28.64
CA LYS A 623 -9.29 -14.75 27.88
C LYS A 623 -8.31 -15.63 27.08
N GLY A 624 -8.54 -16.94 26.96
CA GLY A 624 -7.76 -17.84 26.09
C GLY A 624 -8.59 -18.76 25.19
N SER A 625 -9.92 -18.81 25.36
CA SER A 625 -10.78 -19.73 24.61
C SER A 625 -10.85 -19.37 23.12
N ASN A 626 -10.77 -18.08 22.78
CA ASN A 626 -10.72 -17.62 21.39
C ASN A 626 -9.41 -18.02 20.70
N ALA A 627 -8.28 -17.95 21.40
CA ALA A 627 -6.98 -18.41 20.89
C ALA A 627 -7.01 -19.91 20.57
N PHE A 628 -7.53 -20.71 21.50
CA PHE A 628 -7.70 -22.14 21.28
C PHE A 628 -8.63 -22.43 20.10
N ARG A 629 -9.76 -21.74 20.01
CA ARG A 629 -10.72 -21.90 18.91
C ARG A 629 -10.13 -21.51 17.56
N TYR A 630 -9.36 -20.42 17.48
CA TYR A 630 -8.62 -20.04 16.28
C TYR A 630 -7.69 -21.18 15.85
N LEU A 631 -6.90 -21.72 16.78
CA LEU A 631 -5.96 -22.79 16.48
C LEU A 631 -6.65 -24.08 16.04
N MET A 632 -7.77 -24.46 16.65
CA MET A 632 -8.53 -25.65 16.23
C MET A 632 -9.10 -25.49 14.81
N VAL A 633 -9.59 -24.30 14.46
CA VAL A 633 -10.09 -24.02 13.10
C VAL A 633 -8.94 -24.01 12.09
N MET A 634 -7.86 -23.31 12.40
CA MET A 634 -6.67 -23.28 11.54
C MET A 634 -6.03 -24.67 11.41
N GLY A 635 -6.04 -25.47 12.47
CA GLY A 635 -5.56 -26.84 12.43
C GLY A 635 -6.37 -27.71 11.48
N ALA A 636 -7.70 -27.59 11.47
CA ALA A 636 -8.53 -28.34 10.52
C ALA A 636 -8.25 -27.97 9.05
N ILE A 637 -7.87 -26.70 8.81
CA ILE A 637 -7.46 -26.20 7.49
C ILE A 637 -6.08 -26.75 7.13
N VAL A 638 -5.06 -26.49 7.96
CA VAL A 638 -3.67 -26.90 7.71
C VAL A 638 -3.55 -28.42 7.56
N LEU A 639 -4.36 -29.20 8.28
CA LEU A 639 -4.38 -30.66 8.15
C LEU A 639 -4.68 -31.15 6.72
N GLN A 640 -5.39 -30.35 5.91
CA GLN A 640 -5.67 -30.68 4.51
C GLN A 640 -4.41 -30.75 3.62
N ALA A 641 -3.32 -30.13 4.07
CA ALA A 641 -2.02 -30.28 3.42
C ALA A 641 -1.44 -31.69 3.59
N PHE A 642 -1.85 -32.42 4.65
CA PHE A 642 -1.29 -33.71 5.04
C PHE A 642 -2.21 -34.91 4.81
N SER A 643 -3.48 -34.68 4.49
CA SER A 643 -4.41 -35.77 4.16
C SER A 643 -3.96 -36.50 2.89
N PRO A 644 -3.74 -37.83 2.92
CA PRO A 644 -3.52 -38.60 1.71
C PRO A 644 -4.75 -38.49 0.80
N LEU A 645 -4.51 -38.39 -0.50
CA LEU A 645 -5.54 -38.46 -1.54
C LEU A 645 -6.40 -39.71 -1.27
N LYS A 646 -7.68 -39.49 -0.92
CA LYS A 646 -8.69 -40.55 -0.98
C LYS A 646 -9.36 -40.52 -2.33
#